data_AF-A0A0F9RBZ6-F1
#
_entry.id   AF-A0A0F9RBZ6-F1
#
_cell.length_a   1.000
_cell.length_b   1.000
_cell.length_c   1.000
_cell.angle_alpha   90.00
_cell.angle_beta   90.00
_cell.angle_gamma   90.00
#
_symmetry.space_group_name_H-M   'P 1'
#
loop_
_entity.id
_entity.type
_entity.pdbx_description
1 polymer ?
#
loop_
_entity_poly.entity_id
_entity_poly.type
_entity_poly.pdbx_seq_one_letter_code
_entity_poly.pdbx_strand_id
1 'polypeptide(L)'
;MPINIPGLSLSILRQQSTVQAGLPLLISGRFTVFGMGVPTFIRIFLEGPSYDPQIRSFDTFASPFSGDYTTNVIAEKDGRYNVYAQAFPPPLIPTGPPFPEAMLLLPPIAESTKPPLVVGAPFNGGVEALLPDGTRERLTAPELLAIEITPIITIGAPAITIPGFPRFIPFPAPPAPTPAPRAPAPADLLPPPVAPPPEPPLPPPPLPPPPLPPPPPPIEEPALVAPVPEVLTLDILGTPSHNLARQLNVGENWFGRVTMPTFAALPLFTAARLFLRDPQGFDYIVSQVDGTLQPGETLQIPVNFDTTGFPGGDYTILLQVFDQFGQQVAEFPMGLLSMIEVIVPPLPPVPAVPEIPTTPTPDMFGTPIVNLPTELEIGEIWQGNISIPTLVPPDLLQLPSLPAFPVNIDLQLQDPAGQLFAVAPISTGTQKTFTPGQTIDLPVNFRTSVLTQEGMHNLIMDITDIQGNPLFSRVIGSLRALMPALLPPTLPLPSVPSEFTSIAVTMGTQQVEVGQAVSVPFTYIHVGEAEVVVLYAAIGDDRPVLLGGFDEVWAASKTVSVPAHATPTAISDSITIPITSKIGAAGIYSVYAKVVPKVISPVMSNIVEVVVPAPPPPPPPPPPPEPTLPRADISDYDFLVTSTGPYEIGETVTWLATGLYKGRRQGGRITISLGTGVLPSFLTKHTFPVIQLAAGTFPEAFDWRDILVSGRFELPATLEPGQRYSIRARLETTEEPTRETDTDFGVITIAEAPPPPLKTGFVISLMSGNFPTATTWNADFNQRYYAWFLPVTTPWQGNWDMGPDGESGTLTVELYDSDMKLIERISRTGKLLNGHAYEYYPDTNRLVDVGIF
;
A
#
# COMPACT_ATOMS: atom_id res chain seq x y z
N MET A 1 -12.24 19.22 -31.65
CA MET A 1 -13.63 19.59 -31.99
C MET A 1 -14.48 18.33 -31.90
N PRO A 2 -15.61 18.34 -31.18
CA PRO A 2 -16.47 17.16 -31.05
C PRO A 2 -17.06 16.77 -32.41
N ILE A 3 -17.09 15.47 -32.71
CA ILE A 3 -17.77 14.94 -33.90
C ILE A 3 -19.26 14.88 -33.56
N ASN A 4 -20.05 15.80 -34.11
CA ASN A 4 -21.48 15.89 -33.80
C ASN A 4 -22.24 14.85 -34.62
N ILE A 5 -22.49 13.67 -34.04
CA ILE A 5 -23.28 12.60 -34.69
C ILE A 5 -24.77 12.83 -34.36
N PRO A 6 -25.65 13.02 -35.38
CA PRO A 6 -27.07 13.19 -35.15
C PRO A 6 -27.66 12.03 -34.34
N GLY A 7 -28.32 12.32 -33.22
CA GLY A 7 -28.96 11.31 -32.37
C GLY A 7 -28.13 10.83 -31.17
N LEU A 8 -26.92 11.37 -30.95
CA LEU A 8 -26.19 11.23 -29.69
C LEU A 8 -26.51 12.40 -28.75
N SER A 9 -26.90 12.11 -27.51
CA SER A 9 -27.06 13.13 -26.47
C SER A 9 -26.46 12.64 -25.16
N LEU A 10 -25.62 13.48 -24.55
CA LEU A 10 -25.02 13.26 -23.24
C LEU A 10 -25.50 14.38 -22.29
N SER A 11 -26.12 13.98 -21.19
CA SER A 11 -26.66 14.90 -20.19
C SER A 11 -26.14 14.57 -18.80
N ILE A 12 -25.87 15.61 -18.01
CA ILE A 12 -25.55 15.53 -16.58
C ILE A 12 -26.69 16.21 -15.81
N LEU A 13 -27.13 15.60 -14.71
CA LEU A 13 -28.20 16.13 -13.87
C LEU A 13 -27.77 17.34 -13.01
N ARG A 14 -26.47 17.50 -12.74
CA ARG A 14 -25.91 18.62 -11.95
C ARG A 14 -24.60 19.14 -12.54
N GLN A 15 -24.65 20.29 -13.20
CA GLN A 15 -23.48 20.91 -13.84
C GLN A 15 -22.67 21.80 -12.90
N GLN A 16 -23.24 22.18 -11.75
CA GLN A 16 -22.56 22.93 -10.69
C GLN A 16 -22.95 22.34 -9.34
N SER A 17 -21.97 22.09 -8.48
CA SER A 17 -22.23 21.58 -7.12
C SER A 17 -21.21 22.14 -6.14
N THR A 18 -21.68 22.47 -4.94
CA THR A 18 -20.82 22.75 -3.80
C THR A 18 -20.49 21.43 -3.13
N VAL A 19 -19.21 21.11 -3.03
CA VAL A 19 -18.73 19.84 -2.48
C VAL A 19 -17.93 20.14 -1.22
N GLN A 20 -18.07 19.27 -0.22
CA GLN A 20 -17.22 19.25 0.97
C GLN A 20 -16.12 18.21 0.78
N ALA A 21 -14.89 18.53 1.11
CA ALA A 21 -13.74 17.66 0.99
C ALA A 21 -13.98 16.34 1.76
N GLY A 22 -13.63 15.22 1.13
CA GLY A 22 -13.75 13.90 1.73
C GLY A 22 -15.16 13.30 1.78
N LEU A 23 -16.20 14.03 1.35
CA LEU A 23 -17.55 13.47 1.21
C LEU A 23 -17.81 12.98 -0.23
N PRO A 24 -18.43 11.80 -0.43
CA PRO A 24 -18.77 11.30 -1.75
C PRO A 24 -19.90 12.14 -2.36
N LEU A 25 -19.64 12.71 -3.54
CA LEU A 25 -20.61 13.33 -4.42
C LEU A 25 -21.07 12.31 -5.46
N LEU A 26 -22.35 11.93 -5.41
CA LEU A 26 -22.96 11.11 -6.45
C LEU A 26 -23.27 11.99 -7.68
N ILE A 27 -22.60 11.73 -8.80
CA ILE A 27 -22.86 12.37 -10.08
C ILE A 27 -23.64 11.39 -10.95
N SER A 28 -24.79 11.84 -11.44
CA SER A 28 -25.64 11.07 -12.35
C SER A 28 -25.91 11.82 -13.65
N GLY A 29 -26.08 11.07 -14.72
CA GLY A 29 -26.42 11.59 -16.03
C GLY A 29 -27.05 10.52 -16.90
N ARG A 30 -27.41 10.89 -18.13
CA ARG A 30 -28.00 9.98 -19.11
C ARG A 30 -27.30 10.12 -20.44
N PHE A 31 -26.97 8.98 -21.03
CA PHE A 31 -26.43 8.87 -22.37
C PHE A 31 -27.47 8.21 -23.29
N THR A 32 -27.83 8.88 -24.39
CA THR A 32 -28.85 8.41 -25.33
C THR A 32 -28.25 8.24 -26.72
N VAL A 33 -28.38 7.04 -27.28
CA VAL A 33 -27.97 6.68 -28.65
C VAL A 33 -29.16 6.04 -29.36
N PHE A 34 -29.55 6.57 -30.52
CA PHE A 34 -30.55 5.93 -31.35
C PHE A 34 -29.93 4.80 -32.20
N GLY A 35 -30.29 3.55 -31.88
CA GLY A 35 -30.31 2.46 -32.87
C GLY A 35 -29.02 1.66 -33.12
N MET A 36 -27.92 1.91 -32.40
CA MET A 36 -26.72 1.05 -32.48
C MET A 36 -26.19 0.75 -31.07
N GLY A 37 -26.18 -0.53 -30.69
CA GLY A 37 -25.75 -1.01 -29.37
C GLY A 37 -24.23 -1.00 -29.20
N VAL A 38 -23.59 0.15 -29.41
CA VAL A 38 -22.14 0.29 -29.26
C VAL A 38 -21.85 0.69 -27.81
N PRO A 39 -21.04 -0.07 -27.06
CA PRO A 39 -20.64 0.33 -25.72
C PRO A 39 -19.85 1.65 -25.78
N THR A 40 -20.18 2.60 -24.92
CA THR A 40 -19.52 3.92 -24.87
C THR A 40 -18.96 4.21 -23.49
N PHE A 41 -17.75 4.74 -23.47
CA PHE A 41 -17.06 5.15 -22.26
C PHE A 41 -17.47 6.58 -21.90
N ILE A 42 -17.79 6.86 -20.63
CA ILE A 42 -18.14 8.20 -20.17
C ILE A 42 -17.08 8.66 -19.18
N ARG A 43 -16.41 9.76 -19.51
CA ARG A 43 -15.46 10.44 -18.63
C ARG A 43 -16.11 11.68 -18.04
N ILE A 44 -16.14 11.78 -16.73
CA ILE A 44 -16.68 12.92 -15.99
C ILE A 44 -15.53 13.79 -15.50
N PHE A 45 -15.59 15.07 -15.80
CA PHE A 45 -14.61 16.07 -15.39
C PHE A 45 -15.17 16.93 -14.27
N LEU A 46 -14.38 17.15 -13.23
CA LEU A 46 -14.59 18.20 -12.23
C LEU A 46 -13.54 19.27 -12.42
N GLU A 47 -14.00 20.50 -12.58
CA GLU A 47 -13.19 21.69 -12.75
C GLU A 47 -13.49 22.64 -11.59
N GLY A 48 -12.56 22.77 -10.65
CA GLY A 48 -12.72 23.60 -9.45
C GLY A 48 -11.85 23.13 -8.26
N PRO A 49 -11.98 23.76 -7.07
CA PRO A 49 -12.95 24.79 -6.71
C PRO A 49 -12.63 26.15 -7.35
N SER A 50 -13.60 27.08 -7.41
CA SER A 50 -13.56 28.36 -8.14
C SER A 50 -12.33 29.30 -7.93
N TYR A 51 -11.41 28.94 -7.03
CA TYR A 51 -10.16 29.66 -6.72
C TYR A 51 -8.88 28.86 -7.03
N ASP A 52 -8.98 27.60 -7.47
CA ASP A 52 -7.86 26.72 -7.87
C ASP A 52 -8.35 25.73 -8.96
N PRO A 53 -8.23 26.07 -10.26
CA PRO A 53 -8.83 25.29 -11.34
C PRO A 53 -8.04 24.01 -11.61
N GLN A 54 -8.21 23.00 -10.77
CA GLN A 54 -7.76 21.64 -11.06
C GLN A 54 -8.84 20.90 -11.86
N ILE A 55 -8.43 20.25 -12.95
CA ILE A 55 -9.29 19.36 -13.73
C ILE A 55 -8.99 17.93 -13.26
N ARG A 56 -10.00 17.27 -12.69
CA ARG A 56 -9.95 15.84 -12.38
C ARG A 56 -10.93 15.08 -13.27
N SER A 57 -10.55 13.89 -13.74
CA SER A 57 -11.39 13.04 -14.57
C SER A 57 -11.69 11.71 -13.89
N PHE A 58 -12.93 11.24 -14.01
CA PHE A 58 -13.43 9.99 -13.46
C PHE A 58 -14.07 9.18 -14.59
N ASP A 59 -13.67 7.93 -14.76
CA ASP A 59 -14.19 7.08 -15.83
C ASP A 59 -15.36 6.22 -15.30
N THR A 60 -16.45 6.17 -16.06
CA THR A 60 -17.61 5.30 -15.80
C THR A 60 -18.13 4.71 -17.11
N PHE A 61 -18.91 3.64 -17.00
CA PHE A 61 -19.50 2.94 -18.14
C PHE A 61 -21.01 3.17 -18.17
N ALA A 62 -21.54 3.58 -19.32
CA ALA A 62 -22.95 3.43 -19.60
C ALA A 62 -23.20 2.07 -20.26
N SER A 63 -24.33 1.45 -19.93
CA SER A 63 -24.83 0.24 -20.57
C SER A 63 -24.73 0.34 -22.11
N PRO A 64 -24.49 -0.77 -22.84
CA PRO A 64 -24.43 -0.79 -24.31
C PRO A 64 -25.71 -0.33 -25.01
N PHE A 65 -26.78 -0.09 -24.26
CA PHE A 65 -28.01 0.54 -24.71
C PHE A 65 -28.23 1.81 -23.87
N SER A 66 -28.69 2.89 -24.52
CA SER A 66 -29.02 4.18 -23.89
C SER A 66 -29.41 4.03 -22.41
N GLY A 67 -28.66 4.66 -21.50
CA GLY A 67 -28.77 4.36 -20.09
C GLY A 67 -28.35 5.52 -19.20
N ASP A 68 -28.84 5.47 -17.96
CA ASP A 68 -28.36 6.33 -16.90
C ASP A 68 -27.00 5.82 -16.43
N TYR A 69 -26.09 6.75 -16.12
CA TYR A 69 -24.82 6.45 -15.50
C TYR A 69 -24.71 7.17 -14.17
N THR A 70 -24.03 6.54 -13.22
CA THR A 70 -23.74 7.12 -11.90
C THR A 70 -22.29 6.86 -11.54
N THR A 71 -21.62 7.86 -10.95
CA THR A 71 -20.31 7.66 -10.33
C THR A 71 -20.23 8.41 -9.01
N ASN A 72 -19.44 7.89 -8.07
CA ASN A 72 -19.09 8.60 -6.85
C ASN A 72 -17.78 9.34 -7.06
N VAL A 73 -17.79 10.62 -6.72
CA VAL A 73 -16.62 11.49 -6.80
C VAL A 73 -16.30 12.00 -5.41
N ILE A 74 -15.05 11.87 -4.98
CA ILE A 74 -14.59 12.48 -3.74
C ILE A 74 -13.77 13.72 -4.11
N ALA A 75 -14.23 14.89 -3.68
CA ALA A 75 -13.46 16.12 -3.82
C ALA A 75 -12.39 16.20 -2.71
N GLU A 76 -11.21 16.70 -3.05
CA GLU A 76 -10.11 16.90 -2.09
C GLU A 76 -10.21 18.25 -1.37
N LYS A 77 -10.97 19.19 -1.92
CA LYS A 77 -11.14 20.54 -1.39
C LYS A 77 -12.62 20.92 -1.34
N ASP A 78 -12.98 21.71 -0.33
CA ASP A 78 -14.29 22.35 -0.29
C ASP A 78 -14.46 23.32 -1.46
N GLY A 79 -15.67 23.52 -1.96
CA GLY A 79 -15.97 24.61 -2.88
C GLY A 79 -16.90 24.26 -4.03
N ARG A 80 -17.11 25.22 -4.95
CA ARG A 80 -17.99 25.07 -6.10
C ARG A 80 -17.22 24.52 -7.30
N TYR A 81 -17.66 23.37 -7.81
CA TYR A 81 -17.08 22.70 -8.97
C TYR A 81 -18.02 22.81 -10.17
N ASN A 82 -17.46 23.02 -11.35
CA ASN A 82 -18.15 22.77 -12.62
C ASN A 82 -17.97 21.30 -12.99
N VAL A 83 -19.06 20.65 -13.37
CA VAL A 83 -19.08 19.23 -13.76
C VAL A 83 -19.53 19.12 -15.19
N TYR A 84 -18.73 18.47 -16.03
CA TYR A 84 -19.09 18.11 -17.40
C TYR A 84 -18.64 16.68 -17.73
N ALA A 85 -19.21 16.07 -18.76
CA ALA A 85 -18.88 14.71 -19.18
C ALA A 85 -18.62 14.67 -20.68
N GLN A 86 -17.77 13.73 -21.08
CA GLN A 86 -17.48 13.40 -22.47
C GLN A 86 -17.67 11.89 -22.68
N ALA A 87 -18.26 11.51 -23.81
CA ALA A 87 -18.40 10.12 -24.22
C ALA A 87 -17.38 9.78 -25.31
N PHE A 88 -16.73 8.62 -25.21
CA PHE A 88 -15.73 8.12 -26.14
C PHE A 88 -16.16 6.78 -26.77
N PRO A 89 -15.80 6.53 -28.04
CA PRO A 89 -15.98 5.21 -28.65
C PRO A 89 -15.05 4.20 -27.96
N PRO A 90 -15.40 2.91 -27.97
CA PRO A 90 -14.57 1.89 -27.37
C PRO A 90 -13.21 1.83 -28.09
N PRO A 91 -12.09 1.72 -27.36
CA PRO A 91 -10.78 1.60 -27.99
C PRO A 91 -10.74 0.35 -28.87
N LEU A 92 -10.17 0.47 -30.07
CA LEU A 92 -10.08 -0.62 -31.06
C LEU A 92 -9.18 -1.78 -30.61
N ILE A 93 -8.47 -1.62 -29.49
CA ILE A 93 -7.58 -2.62 -28.90
C ILE A 93 -8.03 -2.85 -27.46
N PRO A 94 -8.36 -4.10 -27.06
CA PRO A 94 -8.64 -4.43 -25.67
C PRO A 94 -7.37 -4.22 -24.86
N THR A 95 -7.34 -3.14 -24.09
CA THR A 95 -6.27 -2.82 -23.16
C THR A 95 -6.84 -3.14 -21.76
N GLY A 96 -6.06 -3.73 -20.88
CA GLY A 96 -6.51 -4.02 -19.51
C GLY A 96 -6.53 -2.77 -18.62
N PRO A 97 -7.18 -2.78 -17.44
CA PRO A 97 -6.97 -1.76 -16.41
C PRO A 97 -5.56 -1.89 -15.79
N PRO A 98 -4.84 -0.79 -15.45
CA PRO A 98 -5.17 0.62 -15.61
C PRO A 98 -4.75 1.18 -16.99
N PHE A 99 -5.68 1.83 -17.69
CA PHE A 99 -5.45 2.41 -19.03
C PHE A 99 -4.60 3.70 -18.99
N PRO A 100 -3.83 3.99 -20.05
CA PRO A 100 -2.96 5.18 -20.11
C PRO A 100 -3.72 6.51 -20.23
N GLU A 101 -3.00 7.58 -19.90
CA GLU A 101 -3.40 9.00 -19.96
C GLU A 101 -3.95 9.42 -21.34
N ALA A 102 -4.62 10.58 -21.38
CA ALA A 102 -5.49 11.11 -22.45
C ALA A 102 -4.93 11.12 -23.90
N MET A 103 -3.66 10.78 -24.13
CA MET A 103 -3.00 10.83 -25.44
C MET A 103 -3.46 9.77 -26.45
N LEU A 104 -4.16 8.70 -26.03
CA LEU A 104 -4.57 7.60 -26.91
C LEU A 104 -6.08 7.50 -27.15
N LEU A 105 -6.88 8.43 -26.63
CA LEU A 105 -8.33 8.43 -26.88
C LEU A 105 -8.65 9.12 -28.21
N LEU A 106 -9.54 8.51 -28.99
CA LEU A 106 -10.19 9.18 -30.11
C LEU A 106 -10.95 10.43 -29.61
N PRO A 107 -11.26 11.42 -30.47
CA PRO A 107 -12.08 12.55 -30.08
C PRO A 107 -13.42 12.10 -29.45
N PRO A 108 -13.95 12.84 -28.46
CA PRO A 108 -15.23 12.50 -27.86
C PRO A 108 -16.35 12.55 -28.91
N ILE A 109 -17.23 11.55 -28.88
CA ILE A 109 -18.41 11.43 -29.75
C ILE A 109 -19.61 12.21 -29.22
N ALA A 110 -19.60 12.58 -27.94
CA ALA A 110 -20.56 13.48 -27.34
C ALA A 110 -19.93 14.20 -26.13
N GLU A 111 -20.36 15.42 -25.85
CA GLU A 111 -19.93 16.21 -24.70
C GLU A 111 -21.15 16.92 -24.10
N SER A 112 -21.27 16.94 -22.77
CA SER A 112 -22.31 17.69 -22.07
C SER A 112 -21.99 19.19 -22.12
N THR A 113 -23.00 20.07 -22.13
CA THR A 113 -22.80 21.53 -22.12
C THR A 113 -21.91 21.98 -20.96
N LYS A 114 -20.77 22.62 -21.27
CA LYS A 114 -19.82 23.16 -20.30
C LYS A 114 -20.30 24.54 -19.81
N PRO A 115 -20.48 24.78 -18.48
CA PRO A 115 -20.78 26.11 -17.96
C PRO A 115 -19.63 27.10 -18.21
N PRO A 116 -19.89 28.39 -18.41
CA PRO A 116 -18.83 29.39 -18.52
C PRO A 116 -18.04 29.49 -17.20
N LEU A 117 -16.71 29.42 -17.30
CA LEU A 117 -15.79 29.57 -16.18
C LEU A 117 -15.56 31.06 -15.91
N VAL A 118 -15.90 31.55 -14.72
CA VAL A 118 -15.55 32.91 -14.28
C VAL A 118 -14.25 32.82 -13.49
N VAL A 119 -13.15 33.29 -14.07
CA VAL A 119 -11.83 33.35 -13.42
C VAL A 119 -11.62 34.78 -12.92
N GLY A 120 -11.29 34.95 -11.63
CA GLY A 120 -11.09 36.27 -11.03
C GLY A 120 -9.98 36.27 -9.97
N ALA A 121 -9.37 37.44 -9.74
CA ALA A 121 -8.36 37.62 -8.71
C ALA A 121 -9.05 37.77 -7.33
N PRO A 122 -8.63 37.04 -6.29
CA PRO A 122 -9.27 37.12 -4.97
C PRO A 122 -8.98 38.45 -4.27
N PHE A 123 -9.95 38.98 -3.53
CA PHE A 123 -9.76 40.06 -2.56
C PHE A 123 -10.53 39.77 -1.26
N ASN A 124 -10.25 40.52 -0.19
CA ASN A 124 -10.90 40.28 1.08
C ASN A 124 -12.40 40.63 1.01
N GLY A 125 -13.27 39.61 1.06
CA GLY A 125 -14.73 39.76 0.95
C GLY A 125 -15.32 39.56 -0.45
N GLY A 126 -14.58 39.05 -1.44
CA GLY A 126 -15.12 38.77 -2.78
C GLY A 126 -14.08 38.35 -3.83
N VAL A 127 -14.49 38.35 -5.10
CA VAL A 127 -13.62 38.10 -6.26
C VAL A 127 -13.74 39.21 -7.29
N GLU A 128 -12.60 39.66 -7.85
CA GLU A 128 -12.58 40.59 -8.99
C GLU A 128 -12.60 39.76 -10.27
N ALA A 129 -13.79 39.57 -10.83
CA ALA A 129 -14.05 38.74 -12.00
C ALA A 129 -13.87 39.54 -13.29
N LEU A 130 -13.20 38.95 -14.28
CA LEU A 130 -13.22 39.47 -15.65
C LEU A 130 -14.45 38.90 -16.36
N LEU A 131 -15.43 39.75 -16.65
CA LEU A 131 -16.65 39.37 -17.35
C LEU A 131 -16.36 39.09 -18.84
N PRO A 132 -17.22 38.32 -19.53
CA PRO A 132 -17.04 37.99 -20.94
C PRO A 132 -16.98 39.20 -21.89
N ASP A 133 -17.47 40.36 -21.47
CA ASP A 133 -17.39 41.63 -22.21
C ASP A 133 -16.08 42.38 -21.98
N GLY A 134 -15.15 41.81 -21.21
CA GLY A 134 -13.85 42.38 -20.87
C GLY A 134 -13.85 43.35 -19.69
N THR A 135 -15.01 43.59 -19.06
CA THR A 135 -15.09 44.44 -17.86
C THR A 135 -14.67 43.68 -16.61
N ARG A 136 -13.99 44.37 -15.69
CA ARG A 136 -13.65 43.80 -14.37
C ARG A 136 -14.70 44.23 -13.37
N GLU A 137 -15.37 43.27 -12.73
CA GLU A 137 -16.38 43.53 -11.71
C GLU A 137 -15.98 42.88 -10.38
N ARG A 138 -16.12 43.62 -9.27
CA ARG A 138 -15.92 43.08 -7.93
C ARG A 138 -17.22 42.47 -7.45
N LEU A 139 -17.25 41.14 -7.35
CA LEU A 139 -18.36 40.38 -6.83
C LEU A 139 -18.13 40.15 -5.33
N THR A 140 -18.87 40.86 -4.48
CA THR A 140 -18.83 40.69 -3.03
C THR A 140 -19.43 39.35 -2.63
N ALA A 141 -18.85 38.68 -1.63
CA ALA A 141 -19.39 37.44 -1.09
C ALA A 141 -20.78 37.71 -0.49
N PRO A 142 -21.83 36.96 -0.88
CA PRO A 142 -23.14 37.12 -0.28
C PRO A 142 -23.12 36.73 1.21
N GLU A 143 -23.91 37.40 2.03
CA GLU A 143 -24.07 37.03 3.44
C GLU A 143 -24.63 35.61 3.54
N LEU A 144 -23.96 34.76 4.33
CA LEU A 144 -24.40 33.40 4.63
C LEU A 144 -25.67 33.46 5.48
N LEU A 145 -26.83 33.30 4.85
CA LEU A 145 -28.07 33.02 5.57
C LEU A 145 -28.07 31.57 6.07
N ALA A 146 -28.46 31.39 7.34
CA ALA A 146 -28.62 30.08 7.96
C ALA A 146 -29.60 29.23 7.13
N ILE A 147 -29.15 28.03 6.74
CA ILE A 147 -29.97 27.07 6.00
C ILE A 147 -30.95 26.42 6.98
N GLU A 148 -32.23 26.74 6.85
CA GLU A 148 -33.31 26.03 7.52
C GLU A 148 -33.60 24.75 6.73
N ILE A 149 -33.16 23.60 7.25
CA ILE A 149 -33.43 22.29 6.67
C ILE A 149 -34.84 21.86 7.07
N THR A 150 -35.79 21.94 6.14
CA THR A 150 -37.09 21.27 6.28
C THR A 150 -37.03 19.90 5.60
N PRO A 151 -36.98 18.78 6.35
CA PRO A 151 -37.05 17.46 5.73
C PRO A 151 -38.48 17.21 5.23
N ILE A 152 -38.63 17.02 3.92
CA ILE A 152 -39.86 16.45 3.33
C ILE A 152 -39.79 14.94 3.54
N ILE A 153 -40.48 14.45 4.57
CA ILE A 153 -40.77 13.02 4.75
C ILE A 153 -42.19 12.78 4.23
N THR A 154 -42.31 12.09 3.10
CA THR A 154 -43.58 11.53 2.64
C THR A 154 -43.70 10.10 3.16
N ILE A 155 -44.49 9.90 4.21
CA ILE A 155 -44.97 8.58 4.64
C ILE A 155 -46.49 8.60 4.51
N GLY A 156 -47.03 7.72 3.66
CA GLY A 156 -48.46 7.49 3.56
C GLY A 156 -48.95 6.53 4.63
N ALA A 157 -49.90 6.96 5.47
CA ALA A 157 -50.84 6.09 6.19
C ALA A 157 -52.07 6.92 6.66
N PRO A 158 -53.27 6.31 6.78
CA PRO A 158 -54.53 7.04 6.93
C PRO A 158 -54.78 7.57 8.35
N ALA A 159 -55.66 8.57 8.39
CA ALA A 159 -55.94 9.50 9.48
C ALA A 159 -56.42 8.89 10.81
N ILE A 160 -55.91 9.45 11.91
CA ILE A 160 -56.58 9.49 13.22
C ILE A 160 -56.50 10.93 13.74
N THR A 161 -57.65 11.52 14.03
CA THR A 161 -57.83 12.91 14.51
C THR A 161 -57.94 12.92 16.03
N ILE A 162 -57.14 13.73 16.73
CA ILE A 162 -57.34 14.10 18.14
C ILE A 162 -57.12 15.62 18.29
N PRO A 163 -58.04 16.39 18.90
CA PRO A 163 -57.94 17.84 18.97
C PRO A 163 -57.35 18.35 20.29
N GLY A 164 -56.49 19.37 20.19
CA GLY A 164 -56.45 20.48 21.14
C GLY A 164 -55.24 20.57 22.07
N PHE A 165 -54.34 21.52 21.79
CA PHE A 165 -53.62 22.30 22.81
C PHE A 165 -53.41 23.75 22.34
N PRO A 166 -53.51 24.77 23.22
CA PRO A 166 -53.55 26.18 22.85
C PRO A 166 -52.15 26.80 22.69
N ARG A 167 -52.06 27.76 21.76
CA ARG A 167 -50.86 28.57 21.45
C ARG A 167 -50.56 29.58 22.57
N PHE A 168 -49.30 29.67 22.98
CA PHE A 168 -48.76 30.78 23.76
C PHE A 168 -48.47 32.00 22.87
N ILE A 169 -48.81 33.17 23.39
CA ILE A 169 -48.72 34.50 22.79
C ILE A 169 -47.34 35.11 23.10
N PRO A 170 -46.58 35.66 22.14
CA PRO A 170 -45.46 36.55 22.45
C PRO A 170 -45.91 38.02 22.56
N PHE A 171 -45.42 38.71 23.60
CA PHE A 171 -45.60 40.15 23.81
C PHE A 171 -44.74 41.00 22.83
N PRO A 172 -45.16 42.24 22.49
CA PRO A 172 -44.55 43.05 21.44
C PRO A 172 -43.51 44.06 21.95
N ALA A 173 -42.56 44.42 21.09
CA ALA A 173 -41.67 45.58 21.27
C ALA A 173 -42.16 46.80 20.44
N PRO A 174 -41.79 48.05 20.82
CA PRO A 174 -42.50 49.28 20.46
C PRO A 174 -42.05 49.95 19.15
N PRO A 175 -42.81 50.95 18.63
CA PRO A 175 -42.75 51.38 17.23
C PRO A 175 -41.85 52.61 17.01
N ALA A 176 -41.40 52.79 15.76
CA ALA A 176 -40.79 54.02 15.26
C ALA A 176 -41.57 54.54 14.01
N PRO A 177 -41.53 55.86 13.74
CA PRO A 177 -42.70 56.62 13.31
C PRO A 177 -42.87 56.78 11.79
N THR A 178 -44.14 56.83 11.41
CA THR A 178 -44.66 57.10 10.06
C THR A 178 -44.54 58.59 9.68
N PRO A 179 -44.11 58.92 8.45
CA PRO A 179 -44.46 60.18 7.80
C PRO A 179 -45.74 60.03 6.96
N ALA A 180 -46.61 61.01 7.11
CA ALA A 180 -47.94 61.14 6.49
C ALA A 180 -47.86 61.83 5.08
N PRO A 181 -48.97 62.15 4.40
CA PRO A 181 -49.32 61.61 3.09
C PRO A 181 -49.20 62.65 1.96
N ARG A 182 -49.15 62.21 0.69
CA ARG A 182 -49.37 63.10 -0.47
C ARG A 182 -50.43 62.55 -1.42
N ALA A 183 -51.32 63.46 -1.78
CA ALA A 183 -52.54 63.33 -2.59
C ALA A 183 -52.26 63.13 -4.10
N PRO A 184 -53.28 62.79 -4.93
CA PRO A 184 -53.14 61.90 -6.09
C PRO A 184 -53.26 62.56 -7.49
N ALA A 185 -53.11 61.70 -8.51
CA ALA A 185 -53.63 61.71 -9.90
C ALA A 185 -52.59 61.95 -11.03
N PRO A 186 -52.83 61.51 -12.30
CA PRO A 186 -53.95 60.70 -12.83
C PRO A 186 -53.53 59.43 -13.60
N ALA A 187 -54.56 58.68 -13.99
CA ALA A 187 -54.57 57.41 -14.68
C ALA A 187 -53.95 57.42 -16.08
N ASP A 188 -53.30 56.32 -16.43
CA ASP A 188 -53.21 55.84 -17.81
C ASP A 188 -53.40 54.33 -17.89
N LEU A 189 -53.99 53.92 -19.01
CA LEU A 189 -54.72 52.69 -19.26
C LEU A 189 -53.81 51.46 -19.47
N LEU A 190 -54.14 50.33 -18.83
CA LEU A 190 -53.75 49.00 -19.31
C LEU A 190 -54.91 47.98 -19.19
N PRO A 191 -55.05 47.06 -20.16
CA PRO A 191 -56.21 46.16 -20.32
C PRO A 191 -56.22 44.95 -19.36
N PRO A 192 -57.36 44.27 -19.19
CA PRO A 192 -57.56 43.22 -18.20
C PRO A 192 -56.79 41.92 -18.49
N PRO A 193 -56.44 41.14 -17.44
CA PRO A 193 -55.74 39.86 -17.58
C PRO A 193 -56.65 38.78 -18.16
N VAL A 194 -56.12 38.08 -19.16
CA VAL A 194 -56.74 36.93 -19.82
C VAL A 194 -56.71 35.72 -18.88
N ALA A 195 -57.86 35.06 -18.72
CA ALA A 195 -58.00 33.84 -17.93
C ALA A 195 -57.19 32.66 -18.53
N PRO A 196 -56.58 31.81 -17.70
CA PRO A 196 -55.90 30.61 -18.17
C PRO A 196 -56.89 29.58 -18.77
N PRO A 197 -56.46 28.80 -19.77
CA PRO A 197 -57.31 27.84 -20.48
C PRO A 197 -57.71 26.63 -19.60
N PRO A 198 -58.86 26.00 -19.87
CA PRO A 198 -59.36 24.87 -19.09
C PRO A 198 -58.53 23.61 -19.29
N GLU A 199 -58.33 22.91 -18.17
CA GLU A 199 -57.60 21.63 -18.05
C GLU A 199 -58.35 20.51 -18.81
N PRO A 200 -57.66 19.67 -19.60
CA PRO A 200 -58.29 18.59 -20.36
C PRO A 200 -58.74 17.42 -19.46
N PRO A 201 -59.87 16.75 -19.78
CA PRO A 201 -60.42 15.69 -18.95
C PRO A 201 -59.56 14.42 -18.97
N LEU A 202 -59.39 13.82 -17.79
CA LEU A 202 -58.68 12.56 -17.58
C LEU A 202 -59.35 11.40 -18.32
N PRO A 203 -58.56 10.47 -18.92
CA PRO A 203 -59.10 9.29 -19.58
C PRO A 203 -59.63 8.25 -18.57
N PRO A 204 -60.65 7.46 -18.95
CA PRO A 204 -61.25 6.45 -18.08
C PRO A 204 -60.31 5.25 -17.84
N PRO A 205 -60.42 4.58 -16.68
CA PRO A 205 -59.57 3.45 -16.31
C PRO A 205 -59.81 2.22 -17.21
N PRO A 206 -58.76 1.45 -17.52
CA PRO A 206 -58.86 0.27 -18.39
C PRO A 206 -59.60 -0.89 -17.70
N LEU A 207 -60.41 -1.60 -18.50
CA LEU A 207 -61.16 -2.79 -18.11
C LEU A 207 -60.22 -3.97 -17.76
N PRO A 208 -60.60 -4.83 -16.80
CA PRO A 208 -59.83 -6.00 -16.45
C PRO A 208 -59.83 -7.06 -17.58
N PRO A 209 -58.70 -7.77 -17.80
CA PRO A 209 -58.59 -8.77 -18.85
C PRO A 209 -59.42 -10.04 -18.54
N PRO A 210 -59.84 -10.78 -19.58
CA PRO A 210 -60.62 -11.99 -19.43
C PRO A 210 -59.81 -13.14 -18.78
N PRO A 211 -60.46 -14.08 -18.07
CA PRO A 211 -59.80 -15.19 -17.41
C PRO A 211 -59.18 -16.17 -18.41
N LEU A 212 -57.93 -16.55 -18.14
CA LEU A 212 -57.17 -17.52 -18.92
C LEU A 212 -57.77 -18.94 -18.82
N PRO A 213 -57.70 -19.75 -19.89
CA PRO A 213 -58.13 -21.14 -19.87
C PRO A 213 -57.22 -22.00 -18.99
N PRO A 214 -57.75 -23.10 -18.40
CA PRO A 214 -56.97 -23.98 -17.53
C PRO A 214 -55.87 -24.73 -18.31
N PRO A 215 -54.71 -24.98 -17.68
CA PRO A 215 -53.56 -25.59 -18.34
C PRO A 215 -53.82 -27.07 -18.70
N PRO A 216 -53.25 -27.57 -19.81
CA PRO A 216 -53.31 -28.97 -20.19
C PRO A 216 -52.56 -29.87 -19.19
N PRO A 217 -52.91 -31.16 -19.10
CA PRO A 217 -52.26 -32.11 -18.20
C PRO A 217 -50.78 -32.31 -18.56
N PRO A 218 -49.92 -32.57 -17.56
CA PRO A 218 -48.47 -32.62 -17.74
C PRO A 218 -48.09 -33.77 -18.68
N ILE A 219 -47.38 -33.41 -19.75
CA ILE A 219 -46.64 -34.36 -20.58
C ILE A 219 -45.45 -34.81 -19.74
N GLU A 220 -45.32 -36.12 -19.51
CA GLU A 220 -44.14 -36.72 -18.89
C GLU A 220 -42.91 -36.44 -19.76
N GLU A 221 -42.14 -35.44 -19.35
CA GLU A 221 -40.88 -35.04 -19.94
C GLU A 221 -39.81 -36.07 -19.51
N PRO A 222 -39.06 -36.68 -20.44
CA PRO A 222 -38.05 -37.66 -20.10
C PRO A 222 -36.97 -36.98 -19.24
N ALA A 223 -36.70 -37.57 -18.06
CA ALA A 223 -35.70 -37.08 -17.11
C ALA A 223 -34.39 -36.72 -17.83
N LEU A 224 -34.14 -35.41 -17.94
CA LEU A 224 -32.87 -34.86 -18.39
C LEU A 224 -31.81 -35.27 -17.36
N VAL A 225 -30.97 -36.20 -17.78
CA VAL A 225 -29.73 -36.57 -17.12
C VAL A 225 -28.98 -35.28 -16.78
N ALA A 226 -28.68 -35.06 -15.50
CA ALA A 226 -27.91 -33.90 -15.04
C ALA A 226 -26.63 -33.79 -15.89
N PRO A 227 -26.30 -32.60 -16.44
CA PRO A 227 -25.05 -32.43 -17.15
C PRO A 227 -23.89 -32.75 -16.20
N VAL A 228 -23.04 -33.67 -16.64
CA VAL A 228 -21.77 -33.99 -15.97
C VAL A 228 -21.00 -32.67 -15.82
N PRO A 229 -20.45 -32.33 -14.63
CA PRO A 229 -19.69 -31.11 -14.46
C PRO A 229 -18.55 -31.07 -15.49
N GLU A 230 -18.55 -30.04 -16.33
CA GLU A 230 -17.50 -29.82 -17.32
C GLU A 230 -16.16 -29.71 -16.59
N VAL A 231 -15.18 -30.50 -17.03
CA VAL A 231 -13.81 -30.45 -16.54
C VAL A 231 -13.26 -29.05 -16.83
N LEU A 232 -12.60 -28.45 -15.84
CA LEU A 232 -11.94 -27.14 -15.97
C LEU A 232 -10.97 -27.18 -17.16
N THR A 233 -11.28 -26.49 -18.25
CA THR A 233 -10.40 -26.33 -19.42
C THR A 233 -9.68 -24.99 -19.36
N LEU A 234 -8.45 -24.95 -19.90
CA LEU A 234 -7.59 -23.76 -19.93
C LEU A 234 -8.30 -22.52 -20.51
N ASP A 235 -9.21 -22.73 -21.47
CA ASP A 235 -9.98 -21.69 -22.18
C ASP A 235 -10.87 -20.83 -21.27
N ILE A 236 -11.14 -21.30 -20.04
CA ILE A 236 -11.98 -20.61 -19.06
C ILE A 236 -11.15 -19.62 -18.21
N LEU A 237 -9.82 -19.75 -18.21
CA LEU A 237 -8.89 -18.89 -17.49
C LEU A 237 -8.25 -17.89 -18.45
N GLY A 238 -8.27 -16.61 -18.10
CA GLY A 238 -7.55 -15.58 -18.86
C GLY A 238 -6.07 -15.55 -18.55
N THR A 239 -5.31 -14.81 -19.35
CA THR A 239 -3.87 -14.60 -19.12
C THR A 239 -3.67 -13.77 -17.85
N PRO A 240 -2.87 -14.24 -16.87
CA PRO A 240 -2.61 -13.46 -15.67
C PRO A 240 -1.71 -12.26 -15.97
N SER A 241 -1.88 -11.19 -15.20
CA SER A 241 -1.03 -10.00 -15.17
C SER A 241 -0.56 -9.71 -13.75
N HIS A 242 0.60 -9.07 -13.59
CA HIS A 242 1.14 -8.75 -12.27
C HIS A 242 1.86 -7.40 -12.27
N ASN A 243 1.93 -6.77 -11.10
CA ASN A 243 2.70 -5.53 -10.87
C ASN A 243 3.93 -5.74 -9.96
N LEU A 244 4.41 -6.98 -9.89
CA LEU A 244 5.53 -7.37 -9.04
C LEU A 244 6.86 -6.78 -9.54
N ALA A 245 7.72 -6.37 -8.60
CA ALA A 245 9.10 -5.97 -8.91
C ALA A 245 9.86 -7.12 -9.57
N ARG A 246 10.70 -6.81 -10.57
CA ARG A 246 11.51 -7.78 -11.32
C ARG A 246 12.92 -7.95 -10.75
N GLN A 247 13.29 -7.13 -9.78
CA GLN A 247 14.60 -7.15 -9.14
C GLN A 247 14.45 -6.77 -7.67
N LEU A 248 15.11 -7.50 -6.78
CA LEU A 248 15.12 -7.28 -5.34
C LEU A 248 16.51 -7.54 -4.77
N ASN A 249 16.83 -6.92 -3.64
CA ASN A 249 17.95 -7.39 -2.83
C ASN A 249 17.49 -8.54 -1.93
N VAL A 250 18.34 -9.54 -1.72
CA VAL A 250 18.08 -10.61 -0.74
C VAL A 250 17.89 -9.97 0.64
N GLY A 251 16.78 -10.32 1.31
CA GLY A 251 16.37 -9.77 2.60
C GLY A 251 15.38 -8.59 2.52
N GLU A 252 15.00 -8.15 1.31
CA GLU A 252 13.89 -7.21 1.13
C GLU A 252 12.55 -7.94 1.06
N ASN A 253 11.48 -7.26 1.49
CA ASN A 253 10.12 -7.75 1.34
C ASN A 253 9.60 -7.48 -0.09
N TRP A 254 9.08 -8.51 -0.73
CA TRP A 254 8.44 -8.46 -2.03
C TRP A 254 6.93 -8.23 -1.91
N PHE A 255 6.46 -7.08 -2.39
CA PHE A 255 5.04 -6.72 -2.38
C PHE A 255 4.46 -6.56 -3.78
N GLY A 256 3.21 -6.96 -3.95
CA GLY A 256 2.43 -6.64 -5.14
C GLY A 256 1.16 -7.48 -5.25
N ARG A 257 0.63 -7.59 -6.46
CA ARG A 257 -0.58 -8.35 -6.77
C ARG A 257 -0.45 -9.03 -8.12
N VAL A 258 -1.00 -10.23 -8.20
CA VAL A 258 -1.24 -10.96 -9.45
C VAL A 258 -2.74 -10.97 -9.66
N THR A 259 -3.19 -10.66 -10.88
CA THR A 259 -4.59 -10.63 -11.26
C THR A 259 -4.83 -11.58 -12.43
N MET A 260 -5.86 -12.41 -12.36
CA MET A 260 -6.22 -13.34 -13.43
C MET A 260 -7.74 -13.26 -13.70
N PRO A 261 -8.17 -12.79 -14.89
CA PRO A 261 -9.59 -12.76 -15.21
C PRO A 261 -10.12 -14.18 -15.45
N THR A 262 -11.38 -14.43 -15.08
CA THR A 262 -12.07 -15.70 -15.37
C THR A 262 -13.25 -15.49 -16.31
N PHE A 263 -13.48 -16.45 -17.20
CA PHE A 263 -14.52 -16.41 -18.23
C PHE A 263 -15.59 -17.51 -18.08
N ALA A 264 -15.64 -18.14 -16.91
CA ALA A 264 -16.55 -19.26 -16.64
C ALA A 264 -18.01 -18.81 -16.62
N ALA A 265 -18.92 -19.63 -17.15
CA ALA A 265 -20.36 -19.40 -17.04
C ALA A 265 -20.95 -19.88 -15.70
N LEU A 266 -20.19 -20.67 -14.93
CA LEU A 266 -20.58 -21.22 -13.63
C LEU A 266 -19.51 -20.88 -12.57
N PRO A 267 -19.88 -20.82 -11.28
CA PRO A 267 -18.92 -20.62 -10.20
C PRO A 267 -17.88 -21.74 -10.20
N LEU A 268 -16.60 -21.38 -10.12
CA LEU A 268 -15.49 -22.33 -10.10
C LEU A 268 -14.81 -22.32 -8.74
N PHE A 269 -14.64 -23.50 -8.16
CA PHE A 269 -13.74 -23.68 -7.03
C PHE A 269 -12.31 -23.75 -7.58
N THR A 270 -11.50 -22.76 -7.23
CA THR A 270 -10.10 -22.72 -7.64
C THR A 270 -9.23 -22.36 -6.45
N ALA A 271 -8.20 -23.18 -6.22
CA ALA A 271 -7.04 -22.75 -5.44
C ALA A 271 -5.99 -22.24 -6.42
N ALA A 272 -5.41 -21.07 -6.17
CA ALA A 272 -4.31 -20.55 -6.98
C ALA A 272 -3.10 -20.29 -6.09
N ARG A 273 -1.94 -20.75 -6.55
CA ARG A 273 -0.68 -20.64 -5.84
C ARG A 273 0.35 -19.96 -6.72
N LEU A 274 1.00 -18.95 -6.17
CA LEU A 274 2.14 -18.29 -6.77
C LEU A 274 3.42 -18.96 -6.27
N PHE A 275 4.25 -19.41 -7.20
CA PHE A 275 5.53 -20.03 -6.92
C PHE A 275 6.69 -19.18 -7.43
N LEU A 276 7.81 -19.22 -6.70
CA LEU A 276 9.13 -18.89 -7.21
C LEU A 276 9.90 -20.18 -7.43
N ARG A 277 10.36 -20.41 -8.66
CA ARG A 277 11.27 -21.51 -8.98
C ARG A 277 12.70 -20.97 -9.03
N ASP A 278 13.57 -21.47 -8.18
CA ASP A 278 14.97 -21.04 -8.13
C ASP A 278 15.78 -21.52 -9.36
N PRO A 279 17.03 -21.06 -9.54
CA PRO A 279 17.90 -21.52 -10.62
C PRO A 279 18.22 -23.03 -10.60
N GLN A 280 18.02 -23.70 -9.46
CA GLN A 280 18.22 -25.14 -9.30
C GLN A 280 16.95 -25.94 -9.60
N GLY A 281 15.81 -25.27 -9.81
CA GLY A 281 14.51 -25.84 -10.12
C GLY A 281 13.62 -26.13 -8.91
N PHE A 282 13.97 -25.65 -7.71
CA PHE A 282 13.15 -25.81 -6.51
C PHE A 282 12.02 -24.78 -6.46
N ASP A 283 10.81 -25.26 -6.16
CA ASP A 283 9.59 -24.46 -6.11
C ASP A 283 9.28 -24.00 -4.68
N TYR A 284 9.06 -22.70 -4.52
CA TYR A 284 8.71 -22.06 -3.25
C TYR A 284 7.35 -21.38 -3.36
N ILE A 285 6.39 -21.75 -2.50
CA ILE A 285 5.08 -21.09 -2.47
C ILE A 285 5.23 -19.72 -1.82
N VAL A 286 4.91 -18.67 -2.57
CA VAL A 286 5.03 -17.27 -2.16
C VAL A 286 3.69 -16.70 -1.70
N SER A 287 2.60 -17.13 -2.34
CA SER A 287 1.25 -16.72 -1.97
C SER A 287 0.24 -17.77 -2.43
N GLN A 288 -0.88 -17.86 -1.71
CA GLN A 288 -1.99 -18.74 -2.04
C GLN A 288 -3.31 -18.04 -1.76
N VAL A 289 -4.27 -18.23 -2.67
CA VAL A 289 -5.67 -17.86 -2.46
C VAL A 289 -6.54 -19.07 -2.76
N ASP A 290 -7.42 -19.39 -1.83
CA ASP A 290 -8.43 -20.43 -1.99
C ASP A 290 -9.81 -19.76 -2.02
N GLY A 291 -10.65 -20.10 -3.00
CA GLY A 291 -11.99 -19.53 -3.06
C GLY A 291 -12.85 -20.07 -4.20
N THR A 292 -14.15 -19.78 -4.11
CA THR A 292 -15.09 -19.95 -5.23
C THR A 292 -15.14 -18.64 -6.02
N LEU A 293 -14.68 -18.67 -7.26
CA LEU A 293 -14.77 -17.53 -8.17
C LEU A 293 -16.12 -17.52 -8.86
N GLN A 294 -16.79 -16.38 -8.86
CA GLN A 294 -18.03 -16.18 -9.61
C GLN A 294 -17.72 -15.93 -11.10
N PRO A 295 -18.65 -16.25 -12.02
CA PRO A 295 -18.56 -15.87 -13.42
C PRO A 295 -18.19 -14.40 -13.63
N GLY A 296 -17.09 -14.15 -14.34
CA GLY A 296 -16.60 -12.79 -14.65
C GLY A 296 -15.81 -12.11 -13.53
N GLU A 297 -15.58 -12.79 -12.41
CA GLU A 297 -14.72 -12.28 -11.34
C GLU A 297 -13.24 -12.37 -11.72
N THR A 298 -12.46 -11.38 -11.31
CA THR A 298 -11.00 -11.40 -11.46
C THR A 298 -10.38 -11.90 -10.17
N LEU A 299 -9.69 -13.03 -10.25
CA LEU A 299 -8.92 -13.55 -9.13
C LEU A 299 -7.77 -12.59 -8.81
N GLN A 300 -7.67 -12.15 -7.56
CA GLN A 300 -6.56 -11.32 -7.08
C GLN A 300 -5.76 -12.08 -6.02
N ILE A 301 -4.46 -12.24 -6.27
CA ILE A 301 -3.53 -12.92 -5.36
C ILE A 301 -2.57 -11.85 -4.82
N PRO A 302 -2.72 -11.43 -3.55
CA PRO A 302 -1.78 -10.50 -2.93
C PRO A 302 -0.44 -11.20 -2.70
N VAL A 303 0.66 -10.50 -2.96
CA VAL A 303 2.02 -10.98 -2.70
C VAL A 303 2.60 -10.14 -1.58
N ASN A 304 3.01 -10.81 -0.51
CA ASN A 304 3.76 -10.26 0.61
C ASN A 304 4.73 -11.35 1.07
N PHE A 305 5.99 -11.27 0.62
CA PHE A 305 6.95 -12.34 0.77
C PHE A 305 8.32 -11.82 1.20
N ASP A 306 8.85 -12.35 2.28
CA ASP A 306 10.19 -12.03 2.78
C ASP A 306 11.23 -12.88 2.04
N THR A 307 12.19 -12.23 1.39
CA THR A 307 13.27 -12.92 0.66
C THR A 307 14.45 -13.31 1.55
N THR A 308 14.37 -13.11 2.86
CA THR A 308 15.40 -13.52 3.82
C THR A 308 15.63 -15.04 3.74
N GLY A 309 16.89 -15.45 3.58
CA GLY A 309 17.30 -16.85 3.49
C GLY A 309 17.27 -17.45 2.08
N PHE A 310 16.87 -16.68 1.06
CA PHE A 310 16.97 -17.09 -0.33
C PHE A 310 18.35 -16.74 -0.90
N PRO A 311 19.00 -17.64 -1.67
CA PRO A 311 20.24 -17.30 -2.36
C PRO A 311 19.99 -16.29 -3.47
N GLY A 312 20.99 -15.47 -3.79
CA GLY A 312 20.94 -14.61 -4.98
C GLY A 312 20.84 -15.44 -6.27
N GLY A 313 20.11 -14.94 -7.26
CA GLY A 313 19.90 -15.61 -8.54
C GLY A 313 18.64 -15.16 -9.29
N ASP A 314 18.42 -15.70 -10.48
CA ASP A 314 17.23 -15.45 -11.28
C ASP A 314 16.16 -16.53 -11.03
N TYR A 315 15.06 -16.13 -10.42
CA TYR A 315 13.92 -16.99 -10.10
C TYR A 315 12.85 -16.87 -11.19
N THR A 316 12.21 -17.98 -11.54
CA THR A 316 11.02 -17.96 -12.42
C THR A 316 9.76 -17.80 -11.59
N ILE A 317 8.91 -16.84 -11.95
CA ILE A 317 7.61 -16.63 -11.31
C ILE A 317 6.57 -17.50 -12.03
N LEU A 318 5.91 -18.41 -11.31
CA LEU A 318 4.92 -19.35 -11.84
C LEU A 318 3.59 -19.17 -11.10
N LEU A 319 2.48 -19.04 -11.82
CA LEU A 319 1.14 -19.14 -11.23
C LEU A 319 0.55 -20.51 -11.57
N GLN A 320 0.26 -21.33 -10.57
CA GLN A 320 -0.44 -22.61 -10.74
C GLN A 320 -1.86 -22.51 -10.22
N VAL A 321 -2.81 -23.05 -10.98
CA VAL A 321 -4.23 -23.11 -10.62
C VAL A 321 -4.61 -24.56 -10.42
N PHE A 322 -5.34 -24.84 -9.35
CA PHE A 322 -5.79 -26.16 -8.95
C PHE A 322 -7.31 -26.19 -8.87
N ASP A 323 -7.90 -27.33 -9.22
CA ASP A 323 -9.33 -27.58 -9.04
C ASP A 323 -9.69 -27.88 -7.58
N GLN A 324 -10.98 -28.12 -7.32
CA GLN A 324 -11.51 -28.49 -6.00
C GLN A 324 -10.94 -29.78 -5.41
N PHE A 325 -10.35 -30.64 -6.23
CA PHE A 325 -9.71 -31.89 -5.79
C PHE A 325 -8.20 -31.71 -5.55
N GLY A 326 -7.69 -30.49 -5.73
CA GLY A 326 -6.26 -30.18 -5.62
C GLY A 326 -5.44 -30.64 -6.82
N GLN A 327 -6.08 -30.99 -7.94
CA GLN A 327 -5.38 -31.33 -9.18
C GLN A 327 -5.01 -30.04 -9.92
N GLN A 328 -3.75 -29.92 -10.33
CA GLN A 328 -3.28 -28.79 -11.12
C GLN A 328 -3.97 -28.79 -12.49
N VAL A 329 -4.68 -27.71 -12.81
CA VAL A 329 -5.39 -27.51 -14.08
C VAL A 329 -4.65 -26.59 -15.04
N ALA A 330 -3.85 -25.66 -14.52
CA ALA A 330 -3.08 -24.72 -15.35
C ALA A 330 -1.76 -24.28 -14.67
N GLU A 331 -0.78 -23.92 -15.49
CA GLU A 331 0.47 -23.26 -15.08
C GLU A 331 0.76 -22.09 -16.02
N PHE A 332 1.03 -20.91 -15.47
CA PHE A 332 1.33 -19.71 -16.23
C PHE A 332 2.72 -19.18 -15.82
N PRO A 333 3.72 -19.19 -16.72
CA PRO A 333 4.98 -18.51 -16.48
C PRO A 333 4.77 -16.99 -16.59
N MET A 334 5.06 -16.25 -15.53
CA MET A 334 4.78 -14.82 -15.44
C MET A 334 6.03 -13.94 -15.60
N GLY A 335 7.23 -14.51 -15.56
CA GLY A 335 8.47 -13.78 -15.81
C GLY A 335 9.62 -14.24 -14.92
N LEU A 336 10.67 -13.41 -14.86
CA LEU A 336 11.84 -13.62 -14.01
C LEU A 336 11.90 -12.56 -12.90
N LEU A 337 12.34 -12.98 -11.72
CA LEU A 337 12.71 -12.15 -10.58
C LEU A 337 14.20 -12.34 -10.30
N SER A 338 14.99 -11.28 -10.44
CA SER A 338 16.42 -11.30 -10.12
C SER A 338 16.64 -10.89 -8.66
N MET A 339 17.12 -11.81 -7.83
CA MET A 339 17.52 -11.53 -6.45
C MET A 339 19.02 -11.27 -6.40
N ILE A 340 19.41 -10.05 -6.05
CA ILE A 340 20.82 -9.68 -5.90
C ILE A 340 21.24 -9.92 -4.45
N GLU A 341 22.24 -10.77 -4.27
CA GLU A 341 22.93 -10.87 -2.99
C GLU A 341 23.75 -9.59 -2.79
N VAL A 342 23.37 -8.77 -1.81
CA VAL A 342 24.13 -7.58 -1.45
C VAL A 342 25.39 -8.03 -0.73
N ILE A 343 26.48 -8.18 -1.49
CA ILE A 343 27.81 -8.40 -0.91
C ILE A 343 28.20 -7.10 -0.22
N VAL A 344 27.93 -7.00 1.07
CA VAL A 344 28.39 -5.89 1.90
C VAL A 344 29.92 -5.91 1.85
N PRO A 345 30.60 -4.88 1.32
CA PRO A 345 32.06 -4.83 1.34
C PRO A 345 32.54 -4.92 2.79
N PRO A 346 33.61 -5.68 3.09
CA PRO A 346 34.08 -5.84 4.46
C PRO A 346 34.39 -4.47 5.05
N LEU A 347 33.62 -4.06 6.05
CA LEU A 347 33.79 -2.78 6.71
C LEU A 347 35.17 -2.71 7.38
N PRO A 348 35.87 -1.56 7.34
CA PRO A 348 37.02 -1.33 8.20
C PRO A 348 36.60 -1.46 9.67
N PRO A 349 37.48 -1.92 10.57
CA PRO A 349 37.14 -2.24 11.95
C PRO A 349 36.57 -1.01 12.66
N VAL A 350 35.25 -1.01 12.84
CA VAL A 350 34.50 -0.04 13.63
C VAL A 350 34.80 -0.34 15.11
N PRO A 351 35.03 0.67 15.97
CA PRO A 351 35.12 0.46 17.40
C PRO A 351 33.85 -0.26 17.87
N ALA A 352 34.01 -1.38 18.59
CA ALA A 352 32.90 -2.23 19.01
C ALA A 352 31.77 -1.38 19.62
N VAL A 353 30.67 -1.26 18.88
CA VAL A 353 29.42 -0.75 19.43
C VAL A 353 28.99 -1.76 20.49
N PRO A 354 28.64 -1.34 21.71
CA PRO A 354 28.14 -2.25 22.72
C PRO A 354 26.95 -3.03 22.14
N GLU A 355 27.06 -4.36 22.10
CA GLU A 355 25.99 -5.22 21.63
C GLU A 355 24.76 -4.98 22.51
N ILE A 356 23.66 -4.52 21.91
CA ILE A 356 22.40 -4.37 22.61
C ILE A 356 21.90 -5.78 22.95
N PRO A 357 21.66 -6.12 24.22
CA PRO A 357 21.18 -7.45 24.57
C PRO A 357 19.80 -7.67 23.93
N THR A 358 19.70 -8.72 23.13
CA THR A 358 18.48 -9.11 22.41
C THR A 358 17.57 -10.01 23.26
N THR A 359 18.05 -10.47 24.41
CA THR A 359 17.32 -11.32 25.35
C THR A 359 17.28 -10.68 26.74
N PRO A 360 16.16 -10.77 27.47
CA PRO A 360 16.11 -10.31 28.85
C PRO A 360 17.06 -11.14 29.73
N THR A 361 17.60 -10.52 30.77
CA THR A 361 18.50 -11.18 31.72
C THR A 361 17.87 -11.28 33.11
N PRO A 362 18.24 -12.26 33.96
CA PRO A 362 17.64 -12.46 35.27
C PRO A 362 17.68 -11.25 36.22
N ASP A 363 18.71 -10.40 36.09
CA ASP A 363 18.89 -9.18 36.87
C ASP A 363 17.90 -8.05 36.52
N MET A 364 17.15 -8.19 35.42
CA MET A 364 16.06 -7.27 35.06
C MET A 364 14.81 -7.44 35.95
N PHE A 365 14.73 -8.47 36.79
CA PHE A 365 13.56 -8.75 37.63
C PHE A 365 13.88 -8.54 39.11
N GLY A 366 13.10 -7.68 39.78
CA GLY A 366 13.10 -7.56 41.23
C GLY A 366 12.21 -8.61 41.90
N THR A 367 12.17 -8.58 43.24
CA THR A 367 11.33 -9.50 44.02
C THR A 367 9.84 -9.16 43.81
N PRO A 368 9.02 -10.11 43.31
CA PRO A 368 7.58 -9.91 43.17
C PRO A 368 6.93 -9.64 44.53
N ILE A 369 5.94 -8.76 44.54
CA ILE A 369 5.13 -8.42 45.70
C ILE A 369 3.74 -9.00 45.48
N VAL A 370 3.29 -9.85 46.42
CA VAL A 370 1.94 -10.44 46.40
C VAL A 370 1.22 -10.14 47.70
N ASN A 371 -0.03 -9.70 47.59
CA ASN A 371 -0.91 -9.49 48.75
C ASN A 371 -1.80 -10.73 48.95
N LEU A 372 -1.22 -11.84 49.42
CA LEU A 372 -1.98 -13.06 49.75
C LEU A 372 -2.70 -12.93 51.11
N PRO A 373 -3.90 -13.50 51.26
CA PRO A 373 -4.50 -13.72 52.57
C PRO A 373 -3.66 -14.75 53.34
N THR A 374 -3.57 -14.56 54.65
CA THR A 374 -2.81 -15.46 55.52
C THR A 374 -3.44 -16.85 55.59
N GLU A 375 -4.78 -16.93 55.51
CA GLU A 375 -5.56 -18.17 55.57
C GLU A 375 -6.66 -18.15 54.50
N LEU A 376 -6.96 -19.32 53.93
CA LEU A 376 -7.98 -19.49 52.89
C LEU A 376 -8.61 -20.88 53.02
N GLU A 377 -9.93 -20.98 52.87
CA GLU A 377 -10.59 -22.29 52.92
C GLU A 377 -10.48 -23.02 51.58
N ILE A 378 -10.26 -24.34 51.62
CA ILE A 378 -10.25 -25.19 50.43
C ILE A 378 -11.67 -25.20 49.83
N GLY A 379 -11.82 -24.70 48.61
CA GLY A 379 -13.10 -24.52 47.91
C GLY A 379 -13.42 -23.06 47.56
N GLU A 380 -12.76 -22.09 48.18
CA GLU A 380 -12.92 -20.65 47.89
C GLU A 380 -12.19 -20.19 46.61
N ILE A 381 -12.58 -19.01 46.13
CA ILE A 381 -11.91 -18.32 45.03
C ILE A 381 -11.18 -17.13 45.61
N TRP A 382 -9.86 -17.07 45.44
CA TRP A 382 -9.08 -15.90 45.75
C TRP A 382 -8.86 -15.03 44.51
N GLN A 383 -8.98 -13.72 44.69
CA GLN A 383 -8.67 -12.70 43.69
C GLN A 383 -7.66 -11.71 44.29
N GLY A 384 -6.58 -11.44 43.57
CA GLY A 384 -5.60 -10.43 43.96
C GLY A 384 -4.67 -10.06 42.81
N ASN A 385 -3.69 -9.21 43.10
CA ASN A 385 -2.70 -8.75 42.13
C ASN A 385 -1.29 -9.14 42.61
N ILE A 386 -0.44 -9.53 41.66
CA ILE A 386 1.01 -9.65 41.86
C ILE A 386 1.69 -8.54 41.08
N SER A 387 2.54 -7.76 41.75
CA SER A 387 3.34 -6.71 41.12
C SER A 387 4.80 -7.16 41.02
N ILE A 388 5.35 -7.21 39.81
CA ILE A 388 6.75 -7.61 39.55
C ILE A 388 7.52 -6.35 39.17
N PRO A 389 8.35 -5.77 40.07
CA PRO A 389 9.21 -4.67 39.69
C PRO A 389 10.28 -5.15 38.70
N THR A 390 10.53 -4.36 37.64
CA THR A 390 11.65 -4.62 36.74
C THR A 390 12.73 -3.55 36.90
N LEU A 391 13.99 -3.94 36.71
CA LEU A 391 15.17 -3.10 36.89
C LEU A 391 15.81 -2.83 35.52
N VAL A 392 16.36 -1.63 35.34
CA VAL A 392 17.13 -1.28 34.14
C VAL A 392 18.60 -1.64 34.41
N PRO A 393 19.19 -2.62 33.70
CA PRO A 393 20.61 -2.89 33.80
C PRO A 393 21.44 -1.66 33.42
N PRO A 394 22.61 -1.44 34.05
CA PRO A 394 23.46 -0.28 33.76
C PRO A 394 23.80 -0.10 32.28
N ASP A 395 23.93 -1.20 31.55
CA ASP A 395 24.28 -1.20 30.13
C ASP A 395 23.13 -0.68 29.26
N LEU A 396 21.88 -0.83 29.69
CA LEU A 396 20.70 -0.30 28.99
C LEU A 396 20.44 1.17 29.28
N LEU A 397 20.99 1.74 30.36
CA LEU A 397 20.83 3.18 30.68
C LEU A 397 21.45 4.12 29.64
N GLN A 398 22.35 3.59 28.80
CA GLN A 398 23.01 4.36 27.74
C GLN A 398 22.20 4.41 26.44
N LEU A 399 21.13 3.60 26.32
CA LEU A 399 20.31 3.58 25.12
C LEU A 399 19.31 4.75 25.11
N PRO A 400 19.07 5.36 23.94
CA PRO A 400 18.09 6.45 23.80
C PRO A 400 16.65 5.98 24.06
N SER A 401 16.39 4.68 23.92
CA SER A 401 15.12 4.03 24.23
C SER A 401 15.36 2.61 24.73
N LEU A 402 14.64 2.20 25.79
CA LEU A 402 14.75 0.86 26.34
C LEU A 402 13.96 -0.14 25.47
N PRO A 403 14.54 -1.30 25.10
CA PRO A 403 13.83 -2.34 24.37
C PRO A 403 12.74 -2.99 25.24
N ALA A 404 11.67 -3.46 24.59
CA ALA A 404 10.64 -4.28 25.22
C ALA A 404 10.96 -5.77 25.01
N PHE A 405 10.91 -6.56 26.08
CA PHE A 405 11.23 -7.99 26.05
C PHE A 405 9.98 -8.84 26.27
N PRO A 406 9.72 -9.84 25.42
CA PRO A 406 8.67 -10.82 25.68
C PRO A 406 9.11 -11.86 26.71
N VAL A 407 8.20 -12.24 27.62
CA VAL A 407 8.39 -13.30 28.61
C VAL A 407 7.14 -14.16 28.80
N ASN A 408 7.36 -15.39 29.26
CA ASN A 408 6.33 -16.31 29.75
C ASN A 408 6.35 -16.28 31.28
N ILE A 409 5.17 -16.22 31.90
CA ILE A 409 5.02 -16.16 33.37
C ILE A 409 4.06 -17.27 33.80
N ASP A 410 4.55 -18.20 34.62
CA ASP A 410 3.79 -19.29 35.19
C ASP A 410 3.68 -19.15 36.71
N LEU A 411 2.53 -19.53 37.26
CA LEU A 411 2.25 -19.56 38.69
C LEU A 411 1.87 -20.97 39.13
N GLN A 412 2.50 -21.43 40.20
CA GLN A 412 2.28 -22.75 40.76
C GLN A 412 2.09 -22.67 42.27
N LEU A 413 1.25 -23.53 42.82
CA LEU A 413 1.16 -23.75 44.26
C LEU A 413 1.91 -25.04 44.60
N GLN A 414 2.84 -24.96 45.53
CA GLN A 414 3.48 -26.12 46.11
C GLN A 414 2.81 -26.45 47.44
N ASP A 415 2.33 -27.67 47.57
CA ASP A 415 1.71 -28.13 48.82
C ASP A 415 2.75 -28.52 49.89
N PRO A 416 2.32 -28.83 51.14
CA PRO A 416 3.23 -29.28 52.20
C PRO A 416 4.04 -30.54 51.86
N ALA A 417 3.58 -31.37 50.92
CA ALA A 417 4.28 -32.56 50.45
C ALA A 417 5.29 -32.25 49.33
N GLY A 418 5.37 -31.00 48.88
CA GLY A 418 6.25 -30.54 47.80
C GLY A 418 5.66 -30.72 46.40
N GLN A 419 4.41 -31.18 46.27
CA GLN A 419 3.74 -31.37 44.99
C GLN A 419 3.30 -30.03 44.40
N LEU A 420 3.57 -29.84 43.11
CA LEU A 420 3.25 -28.63 42.36
C LEU A 420 1.87 -28.75 41.69
N PHE A 421 1.05 -27.73 41.88
CA PHE A 421 -0.26 -27.58 41.28
C PHE A 421 -0.24 -26.33 40.41
N ALA A 422 -0.55 -26.48 39.12
CA ALA A 422 -0.73 -25.33 38.26
C ALA A 422 -1.92 -24.50 38.78
N VAL A 423 -1.66 -23.24 39.10
CA VAL A 423 -2.73 -22.28 39.35
C VAL A 423 -3.33 -21.99 37.98
N ALA A 424 -4.67 -22.02 37.86
CA ALA A 424 -5.36 -21.82 36.58
C ALA A 424 -4.69 -20.71 35.76
N PRO A 425 -4.42 -20.95 34.48
CA PRO A 425 -3.46 -20.16 33.73
C PRO A 425 -3.84 -18.68 33.78
N ILE A 426 -2.85 -17.81 34.02
CA ILE A 426 -2.99 -16.36 33.81
C ILE A 426 -3.31 -16.19 32.32
N SER A 427 -4.59 -16.29 31.94
CA SER A 427 -5.08 -16.30 30.56
C SER A 427 -4.06 -16.91 29.58
N THR A 428 -3.91 -18.24 29.61
CA THR A 428 -3.02 -19.02 28.72
C THR A 428 -2.94 -18.38 27.34
N GLY A 429 -1.78 -17.81 27.00
CA GLY A 429 -1.49 -17.31 25.66
C GLY A 429 -1.17 -15.82 25.51
N THR A 430 -1.30 -14.96 26.53
CA THR A 430 -0.76 -13.59 26.41
C THR A 430 0.67 -13.53 26.89
N GLN A 431 1.60 -13.79 25.96
CA GLN A 431 2.99 -13.36 26.04
C GLN A 431 3.02 -11.93 26.59
N LYS A 432 3.65 -11.74 27.76
CA LYS A 432 3.76 -10.40 28.36
C LYS A 432 5.03 -9.77 27.85
N THR A 433 4.92 -8.56 27.34
CA THR A 433 6.08 -7.73 27.04
C THR A 433 6.32 -6.80 28.22
N PHE A 434 7.57 -6.66 28.66
CA PHE A 434 7.95 -5.65 29.64
C PHE A 434 9.09 -4.78 29.11
N THR A 435 9.09 -3.51 29.53
CA THR A 435 10.22 -2.61 29.33
C THR A 435 10.96 -2.49 30.67
N PRO A 436 12.28 -2.72 30.73
CA PRO A 436 13.04 -2.57 31.98
C PRO A 436 12.73 -1.24 32.67
N GLY A 437 12.51 -1.28 33.99
CA GLY A 437 12.12 -0.11 34.79
C GLY A 437 10.60 0.09 34.95
N GLN A 438 9.76 -0.73 34.31
CA GLN A 438 8.31 -0.74 34.51
C GLN A 438 7.86 -1.92 35.39
N THR A 439 6.87 -1.71 36.24
CA THR A 439 6.25 -2.79 37.01
C THR A 439 5.30 -3.59 36.14
N ILE A 440 5.37 -4.92 36.21
CA ILE A 440 4.39 -5.83 35.59
C ILE A 440 3.33 -6.15 36.63
N ASP A 441 2.08 -5.73 36.40
CA ASP A 441 0.95 -6.07 37.25
C ASP A 441 0.15 -7.24 36.67
N LEU A 442 0.06 -8.32 37.45
CA LEU A 442 -0.62 -9.56 37.10
C LEU A 442 -1.86 -9.75 37.98
N PRO A 443 -3.08 -9.56 37.46
CA PRO A 443 -4.27 -9.97 38.17
C PRO A 443 -4.34 -11.50 38.21
N VAL A 444 -4.51 -12.05 39.41
CA VAL A 444 -4.55 -13.49 39.66
C VAL A 444 -5.90 -13.85 40.26
N ASN A 445 -6.49 -14.90 39.72
CA ASN A 445 -7.71 -15.50 40.22
C ASN A 445 -7.48 -17.01 40.34
N PHE A 446 -7.37 -17.52 41.57
CA PHE A 446 -7.15 -18.95 41.81
C PHE A 446 -8.29 -19.57 42.61
N ARG A 447 -8.70 -20.77 42.19
CA ARG A 447 -9.66 -21.60 42.93
C ARG A 447 -8.88 -22.54 43.84
N THR A 448 -9.10 -22.51 45.15
CA THR A 448 -8.42 -23.44 46.09
C THR A 448 -8.94 -24.86 46.00
N SER A 449 -10.00 -25.12 45.23
CA SER A 449 -10.51 -26.47 45.01
C SER A 449 -9.49 -27.43 44.37
N VAL A 450 -8.39 -26.91 43.81
CA VAL A 450 -7.27 -27.73 43.30
C VAL A 450 -6.35 -28.24 44.42
N LEU A 451 -6.44 -27.65 45.61
CA LEU A 451 -5.68 -28.07 46.78
C LEU A 451 -6.35 -29.28 47.41
N THR A 452 -5.58 -30.32 47.66
CA THR A 452 -6.09 -31.61 48.14
C THR A 452 -5.87 -31.84 49.63
N GLN A 453 -5.09 -30.98 50.29
CA GLN A 453 -4.72 -31.10 51.69
C GLN A 453 -4.66 -29.74 52.39
N GLU A 454 -4.90 -29.74 53.69
CA GLU A 454 -4.67 -28.57 54.54
C GLU A 454 -3.17 -28.33 54.77
N GLY A 455 -2.82 -27.07 55.07
CA GLY A 455 -1.46 -26.70 55.44
C GLY A 455 -0.91 -25.51 54.68
N MET A 456 0.38 -25.23 54.91
CA MET A 456 1.10 -24.13 54.25
C MET A 456 1.44 -24.51 52.81
N HIS A 457 0.94 -23.72 51.87
CA HIS A 457 1.26 -23.84 50.45
C HIS A 457 2.17 -22.68 50.05
N ASN A 458 3.23 -22.97 49.30
CA ASN A 458 4.09 -21.93 48.73
C ASN A 458 3.55 -21.53 47.36
N LEU A 459 3.44 -20.23 47.10
CA LEU A 459 3.19 -19.70 45.76
C LEU A 459 4.55 -19.51 45.07
N ILE A 460 4.77 -20.26 44.00
CA ILE A 460 5.97 -20.22 43.16
C ILE A 460 5.64 -19.48 41.87
N MET A 461 6.52 -18.57 41.48
CA MET A 461 6.46 -17.88 40.19
C MET A 461 7.69 -18.23 39.37
N ASP A 462 7.44 -18.65 38.13
CA ASP A 462 8.47 -18.93 37.13
C ASP A 462 8.31 -17.96 35.96
N ILE A 463 9.37 -17.23 35.64
CA ILE A 463 9.46 -16.33 34.48
C ILE A 463 10.51 -16.91 33.54
N THR A 464 10.15 -17.17 32.30
CA THR A 464 11.08 -17.63 31.26
C THR A 464 11.08 -16.69 30.06
N ASP A 465 12.18 -16.65 29.31
CA ASP A 465 12.19 -16.00 28.00
C ASP A 465 11.41 -16.83 26.97
N ILE A 466 11.34 -16.34 25.72
CA ILE A 466 10.63 -17.03 24.64
C ILE A 466 11.29 -18.35 24.21
N GLN A 467 12.55 -18.57 24.59
CA GLN A 467 13.29 -19.81 24.38
C GLN A 467 13.14 -20.79 25.56
N GLY A 468 12.45 -20.39 26.63
CA GLY A 468 12.24 -21.19 27.83
C GLY A 468 13.38 -21.11 28.85
N ASN A 469 14.34 -20.20 28.69
CA ASN A 469 15.39 -20.01 29.67
C ASN A 469 14.83 -19.33 30.93
N PRO A 470 15.15 -19.81 32.14
CA PRO A 470 14.64 -19.23 33.38
C PRO A 470 15.26 -17.86 33.67
N LEU A 471 14.41 -16.85 33.79
CA LEU A 471 14.77 -15.48 34.19
C LEU A 471 14.50 -15.26 35.68
N PHE A 472 13.47 -15.91 36.22
CA PHE A 472 13.11 -15.87 37.64
C PHE A 472 12.41 -17.18 38.01
N SER A 473 12.73 -17.78 39.16
CA SER A 473 12.03 -18.97 39.68
C SER A 473 12.18 -18.99 41.20
N ARG A 474 11.17 -18.52 41.93
CA ARG A 474 11.20 -18.45 43.41
C ARG A 474 9.82 -18.55 44.03
N VAL A 475 9.80 -18.91 45.31
CA VAL A 475 8.64 -18.72 46.20
C VAL A 475 8.44 -17.22 46.42
N ILE A 476 7.27 -16.72 46.04
CA ILE A 476 6.90 -15.29 46.15
C ILE A 476 5.92 -15.02 47.30
N GLY A 477 5.36 -16.07 47.89
CA GLY A 477 4.49 -15.98 49.06
C GLY A 477 4.10 -17.35 49.59
N SER A 478 3.42 -17.37 50.74
CA SER A 478 2.87 -18.59 51.31
C SER A 478 1.46 -18.33 51.83
N LEU A 479 0.55 -19.29 51.64
CA LEU A 479 -0.82 -19.23 52.13
C LEU A 479 -1.13 -20.47 52.96
N ARG A 480 -1.95 -20.35 54.00
CA ARG A 480 -2.43 -21.52 54.75
C ARG A 480 -3.79 -21.94 54.23
N ALA A 481 -3.86 -23.11 53.61
CA ALA A 481 -5.11 -23.72 53.20
C ALA A 481 -5.72 -24.44 54.41
N LEU A 482 -6.97 -24.13 54.74
CA LEU A 482 -7.72 -24.80 55.80
C LEU A 482 -8.75 -25.72 55.14
N MET A 483 -8.86 -26.96 55.62
CA MET A 483 -10.04 -27.75 55.26
C MET A 483 -11.27 -27.02 55.82
N PRO A 484 -12.36 -26.90 55.04
CA PRO A 484 -13.61 -26.39 55.57
C PRO A 484 -13.95 -27.23 56.79
N ALA A 485 -14.13 -26.59 57.94
CA ALA A 485 -14.37 -27.29 59.19
C ALA A 485 -15.52 -28.26 58.97
N LEU A 486 -15.26 -29.57 59.10
CA LEU A 486 -16.30 -30.58 59.10
C LEU A 486 -17.20 -30.26 60.29
N LEU A 487 -18.30 -29.54 60.02
CA LEU A 487 -19.33 -29.31 61.01
C LEU A 487 -19.68 -30.68 61.61
N PRO A 488 -19.73 -30.84 62.94
CA PRO A 488 -20.20 -32.09 63.54
C PRO A 488 -21.52 -32.44 62.86
N PRO A 489 -21.79 -33.72 62.51
CA PRO A 489 -22.97 -34.10 61.75
C PRO A 489 -24.18 -33.50 62.43
N THR A 490 -24.62 -32.36 61.92
CA THR A 490 -25.71 -31.61 62.47
C THR A 490 -26.87 -32.51 62.15
N LEU A 491 -27.50 -33.05 63.20
CA LEU A 491 -28.86 -33.57 63.11
C LEU A 491 -29.58 -32.66 62.11
N PRO A 492 -30.17 -33.18 61.02
CA PRO A 492 -30.70 -32.36 59.95
C PRO A 492 -31.60 -31.32 60.58
N LEU A 493 -31.07 -30.11 60.74
CA LEU A 493 -31.90 -28.97 61.06
C LEU A 493 -32.85 -28.89 59.87
N PRO A 494 -34.13 -28.62 60.10
CA PRO A 494 -35.07 -28.43 59.00
C PRO A 494 -34.41 -27.48 58.01
N SER A 495 -34.09 -27.97 56.81
CA SER A 495 -33.38 -27.23 55.78
C SER A 495 -34.18 -25.96 55.53
N VAL A 496 -33.67 -24.82 55.98
CA VAL A 496 -34.32 -23.54 55.74
C VAL A 496 -34.14 -23.28 54.26
N PRO A 497 -35.22 -23.16 53.46
CA PRO A 497 -35.10 -22.86 52.04
C PRO A 497 -34.27 -21.60 51.82
N SER A 498 -33.51 -21.53 50.73
CA SER A 498 -32.74 -20.34 50.38
C SER A 498 -33.67 -19.14 50.17
N GLU A 499 -33.56 -18.16 51.07
CA GLU A 499 -34.33 -16.93 51.09
C GLU A 499 -33.39 -15.72 51.04
N PHE A 500 -33.76 -14.75 50.21
CA PHE A 500 -33.12 -13.45 50.11
C PHE A 500 -34.12 -12.42 50.60
N THR A 501 -33.72 -11.60 51.57
CA THR A 501 -34.68 -10.73 52.30
C THR A 501 -34.52 -9.26 51.97
N SER A 502 -33.31 -8.81 51.65
CA SER A 502 -33.05 -7.44 51.23
C SER A 502 -31.86 -7.36 50.29
N ILE A 503 -31.84 -6.31 49.47
CA ILE A 503 -30.71 -5.89 48.67
C ILE A 503 -30.66 -4.35 48.66
N ALA A 504 -29.48 -3.79 48.85
CA ALA A 504 -29.25 -2.35 48.88
C ALA A 504 -28.04 -1.99 48.02
N VAL A 505 -28.23 -1.08 47.06
CA VAL A 505 -27.13 -0.50 46.28
C VAL A 505 -26.43 0.54 47.17
N THR A 506 -25.09 0.51 47.18
CA THR A 506 -24.25 1.38 48.03
C THR A 506 -23.34 2.25 47.16
N MET A 507 -23.92 3.07 46.29
CA MET A 507 -23.18 3.89 45.33
C MET A 507 -23.47 5.39 45.55
N GLY A 508 -22.44 6.23 45.42
CA GLY A 508 -22.59 7.68 45.33
C GLY A 508 -22.81 8.14 43.87
N THR A 509 -22.94 9.45 43.66
CA THR A 509 -22.98 10.03 42.31
C THR A 509 -21.65 9.77 41.57
N GLN A 510 -21.71 9.23 40.36
CA GLN A 510 -20.55 9.00 39.50
C GLN A 510 -20.75 9.70 38.16
N GLN A 511 -19.69 10.38 37.69
CA GLN A 511 -19.59 10.88 36.32
C GLN A 511 -18.80 9.89 35.48
N VAL A 512 -19.33 9.52 34.32
CA VAL A 512 -18.72 8.56 33.40
C VAL A 512 -18.88 9.00 31.95
N GLU A 513 -17.90 8.65 31.12
CA GLU A 513 -17.95 8.90 29.68
C GLU A 513 -18.41 7.66 28.89
N VAL A 514 -18.93 7.87 27.69
CA VAL A 514 -19.19 6.77 26.74
C VAL A 514 -17.88 6.04 26.44
N GLY A 515 -17.87 4.73 26.67
CA GLY A 515 -16.69 3.86 26.57
C GLY A 515 -16.10 3.47 27.93
N GLN A 516 -16.48 4.14 29.02
CA GLN A 516 -16.11 3.74 30.38
C GLN A 516 -17.08 2.69 30.93
N ALA A 517 -16.90 2.27 32.18
CA ALA A 517 -17.80 1.36 32.87
C ALA A 517 -18.12 1.86 34.28
N VAL A 518 -19.36 1.63 34.74
CA VAL A 518 -19.81 1.94 36.10
C VAL A 518 -19.81 0.66 36.92
N SER A 519 -19.20 0.68 38.09
CA SER A 519 -19.30 -0.41 39.07
C SER A 519 -20.45 -0.13 40.03
N VAL A 520 -21.43 -1.03 40.08
CA VAL A 520 -22.60 -0.95 40.96
C VAL A 520 -22.39 -1.88 42.16
N PRO A 521 -21.87 -1.38 43.29
CA PRO A 521 -21.77 -2.16 44.52
C PRO A 521 -23.13 -2.30 45.20
N PHE A 522 -23.44 -3.49 45.71
CA PHE A 522 -24.63 -3.72 46.51
C PHE A 522 -24.41 -4.81 47.57
N THR A 523 -25.20 -4.75 48.63
CA THR A 523 -25.24 -5.75 49.70
C THR A 523 -26.60 -6.42 49.73
N TYR A 524 -26.64 -7.75 49.80
CA TYR A 524 -27.89 -8.53 49.96
C TYR A 524 -27.84 -9.44 51.19
N ILE A 525 -29.01 -9.72 51.79
CA ILE A 525 -29.13 -10.60 52.95
C ILE A 525 -29.66 -11.96 52.53
N HIS A 526 -28.91 -13.03 52.82
CA HIS A 526 -29.26 -14.42 52.54
C HIS A 526 -29.39 -15.26 53.82
N VAL A 527 -30.35 -16.18 53.85
CA VAL A 527 -30.50 -17.24 54.86
C VAL A 527 -30.99 -18.52 54.16
N GLY A 528 -30.58 -19.69 54.63
CA GLY A 528 -30.98 -20.99 54.09
C GLY A 528 -29.87 -21.72 53.34
N GLU A 529 -30.26 -22.74 52.57
CA GLU A 529 -29.35 -23.61 51.79
C GLU A 529 -28.50 -22.84 50.77
N ALA A 530 -27.38 -23.44 50.35
CA ALA A 530 -26.55 -22.87 49.29
C ALA A 530 -27.29 -22.86 47.96
N GLU A 531 -27.16 -21.77 47.19
CA GLU A 531 -27.85 -21.60 45.91
C GLU A 531 -26.98 -20.85 44.91
N VAL A 532 -27.05 -21.24 43.65
CA VAL A 532 -26.45 -20.50 42.54
C VAL A 532 -27.49 -19.50 42.03
N VAL A 533 -27.17 -18.21 42.10
CA VAL A 533 -28.08 -17.12 41.70
C VAL A 533 -27.46 -16.22 40.65
N VAL A 534 -28.32 -15.52 39.91
CA VAL A 534 -27.90 -14.47 38.97
C VAL A 534 -28.08 -13.13 39.65
N LEU A 535 -26.98 -12.45 39.90
CA LEU A 535 -26.98 -11.04 40.28
C LEU A 535 -27.14 -10.19 39.02
N TYR A 536 -27.96 -9.16 39.10
CA TYR A 536 -28.30 -8.27 37.98
C TYR A 536 -28.25 -6.82 38.45
N ALA A 537 -27.69 -5.93 37.63
CA ALA A 537 -27.75 -4.49 37.86
C ALA A 537 -28.08 -3.77 36.55
N ALA A 538 -28.90 -2.72 36.62
CA ALA A 538 -29.34 -1.95 35.47
C ALA A 538 -29.21 -0.45 35.70
N ILE A 539 -28.91 0.26 34.61
CA ILE A 539 -28.92 1.72 34.47
C ILE A 539 -30.13 2.10 33.61
N GLY A 540 -30.85 3.14 34.02
CA GLY A 540 -32.09 3.52 33.36
C GLY A 540 -32.69 4.82 33.89
N ASP A 541 -33.86 5.18 33.34
CA ASP A 541 -34.59 6.36 33.78
C ASP A 541 -35.61 5.99 34.86
N ASP A 542 -35.57 6.70 35.98
CA ASP A 542 -36.58 6.58 37.02
C ASP A 542 -37.85 7.33 36.57
N ARG A 543 -38.93 6.60 36.27
CA ARG A 543 -40.22 7.19 35.90
C ARG A 543 -41.22 7.00 37.03
N PRO A 544 -42.21 7.91 37.14
CA PRO A 544 -43.32 7.70 38.07
C PRO A 544 -43.94 6.31 37.88
N VAL A 545 -44.27 5.64 38.98
CA VAL A 545 -44.82 4.27 38.98
C VAL A 545 -46.03 4.12 38.03
N LEU A 546 -46.80 5.20 37.83
CA LEU A 546 -47.93 5.25 36.90
C LEU A 546 -47.55 5.00 35.41
N LEU A 547 -46.29 5.20 35.04
CA LEU A 547 -45.74 5.05 33.68
C LEU A 547 -44.85 3.82 33.51
N GLY A 548 -44.91 2.85 34.43
CA GLY A 548 -44.14 1.61 34.36
C GLY A 548 -42.91 1.55 35.27
N GLY A 549 -42.67 2.57 36.09
CA GLY A 549 -41.56 2.59 37.04
C GLY A 549 -40.21 2.84 36.36
N PHE A 550 -39.25 1.94 36.57
CA PHE A 550 -37.89 2.09 36.05
C PHE A 550 -37.79 1.65 34.58
N ASP A 551 -37.35 2.53 33.69
CA ASP A 551 -37.07 2.18 32.29
C ASP A 551 -35.61 1.76 32.12
N GLU A 552 -35.38 0.45 31.99
CA GLU A 552 -34.04 -0.12 31.83
C GLU A 552 -33.45 0.23 30.46
N VAL A 553 -32.41 1.07 30.45
CA VAL A 553 -31.68 1.44 29.22
C VAL A 553 -30.57 0.44 28.94
N TRP A 554 -29.84 0.03 29.99
CA TRP A 554 -28.74 -0.92 29.88
C TRP A 554 -28.54 -1.72 31.16
N ALA A 555 -27.97 -2.92 31.07
CA ALA A 555 -27.78 -3.79 32.22
C ALA A 555 -26.60 -4.76 32.06
N ALA A 556 -26.17 -5.32 33.18
CA ALA A 556 -25.22 -6.44 33.23
C ALA A 556 -25.63 -7.45 34.30
N SER A 557 -25.13 -8.68 34.18
CA SER A 557 -25.41 -9.75 35.13
C SER A 557 -24.19 -10.64 35.39
N LYS A 558 -24.18 -11.29 36.55
CA LYS A 558 -23.11 -12.17 37.02
C LYS A 558 -23.73 -13.34 37.78
N THR A 559 -23.32 -14.56 37.46
CA THR A 559 -23.74 -15.76 38.22
C THR A 559 -22.80 -15.98 39.38
N VAL A 560 -23.34 -16.18 40.58
CA VAL A 560 -22.57 -16.40 41.82
C VAL A 560 -23.11 -17.60 42.60
N SER A 561 -22.24 -18.30 43.31
CA SER A 561 -22.61 -19.36 44.25
C SER A 561 -22.70 -18.76 45.65
N VAL A 562 -23.90 -18.69 46.22
CA VAL A 562 -24.14 -18.20 47.58
C VAL A 562 -24.08 -19.40 48.54
N PRO A 563 -23.20 -19.38 49.55
CA PRO A 563 -23.11 -20.50 50.50
C PRO A 563 -24.33 -20.57 51.42
N ALA A 564 -24.52 -21.71 52.08
CA ALA A 564 -25.60 -21.89 53.04
C ALA A 564 -25.36 -21.02 54.29
N HIS A 565 -26.41 -20.38 54.81
CA HIS A 565 -26.34 -19.52 55.98
C HIS A 565 -27.46 -19.86 56.98
N ALA A 566 -27.11 -20.25 58.20
CA ALA A 566 -28.08 -20.61 59.23
C ALA A 566 -28.79 -19.40 59.86
N THR A 567 -28.25 -18.20 59.65
CA THR A 567 -28.82 -16.92 60.11
C THR A 567 -28.75 -15.91 58.97
N PRO A 568 -29.60 -14.87 58.95
CA PRO A 568 -29.51 -13.80 57.95
C PRO A 568 -28.10 -13.20 57.89
N THR A 569 -27.41 -13.38 56.76
CA THR A 569 -26.04 -12.93 56.54
C THR A 569 -26.00 -11.94 55.38
N ALA A 570 -25.39 -10.78 55.62
CA ALA A 570 -25.17 -9.77 54.60
C ALA A 570 -23.95 -10.11 53.74
N ILE A 571 -24.11 -10.11 52.42
CA ILE A 571 -23.09 -10.42 51.42
C ILE A 571 -22.96 -9.23 50.49
N SER A 572 -21.74 -8.73 50.29
CA SER A 572 -21.46 -7.61 49.38
C SER A 572 -20.87 -8.12 48.07
N ASP A 573 -21.36 -7.60 46.94
CA ASP A 573 -20.84 -7.88 45.60
C ASP A 573 -20.92 -6.61 44.75
N SER A 574 -20.39 -6.66 43.53
CA SER A 574 -20.55 -5.59 42.54
C SER A 574 -20.75 -6.12 41.12
N ILE A 575 -21.47 -5.35 40.32
CA ILE A 575 -21.64 -5.60 38.88
C ILE A 575 -21.12 -4.40 38.12
N THR A 576 -20.22 -4.66 37.17
CA THR A 576 -19.70 -3.64 36.25
C THR A 576 -20.56 -3.56 35.01
N ILE A 577 -21.12 -2.39 34.72
CA ILE A 577 -21.96 -2.09 33.56
C ILE A 577 -21.15 -1.23 32.58
N PRO A 578 -20.86 -1.69 31.35
CA PRO A 578 -20.19 -0.87 30.36
C PRO A 578 -21.12 0.24 29.85
N ILE A 579 -20.62 1.48 29.81
CA ILE A 579 -21.32 2.65 29.29
C ILE A 579 -21.12 2.70 27.79
N THR A 580 -22.12 2.27 27.05
CA THR A 580 -22.09 2.23 25.59
C THR A 580 -22.86 3.41 25.00
N SER A 581 -22.68 3.66 23.71
CA SER A 581 -23.44 4.68 22.96
C SER A 581 -24.96 4.42 22.90
N LYS A 582 -25.44 3.27 23.43
CA LYS A 582 -26.87 2.95 23.57
C LYS A 582 -27.51 3.62 24.78
N ILE A 583 -26.72 3.91 25.82
CA ILE A 583 -27.14 4.84 26.86
C ILE A 583 -27.11 6.19 26.16
N GLY A 584 -28.28 6.80 25.95
CA GLY A 584 -28.47 7.95 25.06
C GLY A 584 -27.56 9.14 25.39
N ALA A 585 -27.68 10.22 24.61
CA ALA A 585 -26.93 11.47 24.79
C ALA A 585 -26.79 11.87 26.27
N ALA A 586 -25.70 12.58 26.62
CA ALA A 586 -25.36 12.96 27.99
C ALA A 586 -26.59 13.24 28.87
N GLY A 587 -26.62 12.62 30.05
CA GLY A 587 -27.79 12.59 30.90
C GLY A 587 -27.52 12.00 32.27
N ILE A 588 -28.47 12.17 33.17
CA ILE A 588 -28.41 11.65 34.53
C ILE A 588 -29.33 10.44 34.62
N TYR A 589 -28.77 9.30 34.98
CA TYR A 589 -29.42 8.01 35.04
C TYR A 589 -29.50 7.50 36.48
N SER A 590 -30.45 6.60 36.69
CA SER A 590 -30.74 5.93 37.94
C SER A 590 -30.28 4.47 37.87
N VAL A 591 -30.06 3.84 39.02
CA VAL A 591 -29.54 2.46 39.10
C VAL A 591 -30.34 1.64 40.09
N TYR A 592 -30.50 0.36 39.79
CA TYR A 592 -30.95 -0.62 40.77
C TYR A 592 -30.22 -1.96 40.58
N ALA A 593 -30.27 -2.82 41.60
CA ALA A 593 -29.76 -4.19 41.55
C ALA A 593 -30.83 -5.21 41.98
N LYS A 594 -30.74 -6.45 41.50
CA LYS A 594 -31.60 -7.55 41.93
C LYS A 594 -30.88 -8.90 41.96
N VAL A 595 -31.32 -9.77 42.86
CA VAL A 595 -31.02 -11.21 42.82
C VAL A 595 -32.17 -11.85 42.06
N VAL A 596 -31.95 -12.29 40.82
CA VAL A 596 -33.02 -12.81 39.96
C VAL A 596 -33.43 -14.21 40.42
N PRO A 597 -34.73 -14.49 40.62
CA PRO A 597 -35.92 -13.63 40.52
C PRO A 597 -36.46 -13.14 41.90
N LYS A 598 -35.67 -13.22 42.97
CA LYS A 598 -36.14 -13.19 44.36
C LYS A 598 -36.34 -11.79 44.94
N VAL A 599 -35.35 -10.91 44.84
CA VAL A 599 -35.35 -9.61 45.55
C VAL A 599 -34.74 -8.50 44.69
N ILE A 600 -35.34 -7.31 44.72
CA ILE A 600 -34.97 -6.11 43.95
C ILE A 600 -34.68 -4.95 44.92
N SER A 601 -33.64 -4.17 44.65
CA SER A 601 -33.29 -3.01 45.47
C SER A 601 -34.27 -1.86 45.23
N PRO A 602 -34.38 -0.91 46.16
CA PRO A 602 -34.85 0.42 45.81
C PRO A 602 -34.04 1.00 44.64
N VAL A 603 -34.69 1.79 43.80
CA VAL A 603 -34.01 2.57 42.76
C VAL A 603 -33.22 3.69 43.43
N MET A 604 -31.95 3.80 43.10
CA MET A 604 -31.13 4.96 43.45
C MET A 604 -31.21 5.96 42.31
N SER A 605 -31.99 7.02 42.50
CA SER A 605 -32.29 7.99 41.45
C SER A 605 -31.12 8.96 41.23
N ASN A 606 -30.83 9.25 39.96
CA ASN A 606 -29.90 10.31 39.54
C ASN A 606 -28.45 10.15 40.04
N ILE A 607 -27.92 8.92 40.06
CA ILE A 607 -26.58 8.62 40.60
C ILE A 607 -25.51 8.39 39.53
N VAL A 608 -25.86 8.25 38.25
CA VAL A 608 -24.89 8.13 37.15
C VAL A 608 -25.09 9.27 36.18
N GLU A 609 -24.13 10.19 36.10
CA GLU A 609 -24.13 11.23 35.08
C GLU A 609 -23.22 10.78 33.93
N VAL A 610 -23.82 10.49 32.78
CA VAL A 610 -23.06 10.24 31.56
C VAL A 610 -22.73 11.58 30.93
N VAL A 611 -21.45 11.93 30.90
CA VAL A 611 -20.98 13.17 30.28
C VAL A 611 -20.48 12.87 28.86
N VAL A 612 -20.82 13.78 27.93
CA VAL A 612 -20.12 13.81 26.65
C VAL A 612 -18.78 14.47 26.94
N PRO A 613 -17.65 13.88 26.54
CA PRO A 613 -16.35 14.52 26.71
C PRO A 613 -16.45 15.92 26.12
N ALA A 614 -16.08 16.93 26.91
CA ALA A 614 -16.10 18.30 26.43
C ALA A 614 -15.37 18.32 25.08
N PRO A 615 -15.95 18.91 24.01
CA PRO A 615 -15.22 19.05 22.77
C PRO A 615 -13.87 19.68 23.14
N PRO A 616 -12.75 19.08 22.69
CA PRO A 616 -11.44 19.55 23.07
C PRO A 616 -11.42 21.07 22.86
N PRO A 617 -10.87 21.84 23.81
CA PRO A 617 -10.87 23.31 23.71
C PRO A 617 -10.41 23.66 22.29
N PRO A 618 -11.10 24.60 21.60
CA PRO A 618 -10.70 24.98 20.26
C PRO A 618 -9.20 25.23 20.32
N PRO A 619 -8.40 24.53 19.49
CA PRO A 619 -6.96 24.63 19.58
C PRO A 619 -6.60 26.12 19.60
N PRO A 620 -5.67 26.55 20.48
CA PRO A 620 -5.17 27.92 20.41
C PRO A 620 -4.89 28.23 18.93
N PRO A 621 -5.26 29.43 18.44
CA PRO A 621 -5.10 29.77 17.04
C PRO A 621 -3.70 29.30 16.62
N PRO A 622 -3.60 28.43 15.61
CA PRO A 622 -2.34 27.79 15.29
C PRO A 622 -1.30 28.91 15.22
N PRO A 623 -0.10 28.74 15.81
CA PRO A 623 1.02 29.57 15.40
C PRO A 623 0.99 29.58 13.86
N PRO A 624 1.21 30.74 13.20
CA PRO A 624 1.20 30.83 11.75
C PRO A 624 1.91 29.60 11.22
N PRO A 625 1.28 28.79 10.35
CA PRO A 625 1.80 27.48 9.99
C PRO A 625 3.27 27.65 9.72
N GLU A 626 4.08 27.03 10.59
CA GLU A 626 5.53 27.04 10.42
C GLU A 626 5.73 26.64 8.96
N PRO A 627 6.37 27.50 8.14
CA PRO A 627 6.33 27.34 6.69
C PRO A 627 6.66 25.89 6.40
N THR A 628 5.68 25.16 5.88
CA THR A 628 5.89 23.76 5.57
C THR A 628 6.83 23.76 4.39
N LEU A 629 8.01 23.15 4.57
CA LEU A 629 8.95 22.97 3.48
C LEU A 629 8.19 22.46 2.26
N PRO A 630 8.37 23.09 1.08
CA PRO A 630 7.72 22.59 -0.13
C PRO A 630 8.12 21.14 -0.34
N ARG A 631 7.24 20.37 -0.99
CA ARG A 631 7.62 19.05 -1.51
C ARG A 631 8.88 19.22 -2.35
N ALA A 632 9.80 18.28 -2.24
CA ALA A 632 10.96 18.24 -3.11
C ALA A 632 10.56 18.46 -4.57
N ASP A 633 11.35 19.23 -5.30
CA ASP A 633 11.20 19.46 -6.72
C ASP A 633 12.56 19.88 -7.30
N ILE A 634 12.80 19.54 -8.57
CA ILE A 634 13.98 19.97 -9.32
C ILE A 634 13.46 20.67 -10.59
N SER A 635 14.08 21.78 -10.98
CA SER A 635 13.79 22.46 -12.25
C SER A 635 15.07 22.91 -12.93
N ASP A 636 14.99 23.27 -14.22
CA ASP A 636 16.10 23.82 -15.01
C ASP A 636 17.37 22.96 -14.97
N TYR A 637 17.19 21.64 -14.86
CA TYR A 637 18.30 20.69 -14.85
C TYR A 637 19.04 20.70 -16.18
N ASP A 638 20.34 21.03 -16.15
CA ASP A 638 21.27 21.03 -17.27
C ASP A 638 22.46 20.08 -16.99
N PHE A 639 22.93 19.34 -18.00
CA PHE A 639 24.05 18.41 -17.88
C PHE A 639 25.09 18.68 -18.97
N LEU A 640 26.28 19.08 -18.57
CA LEU A 640 27.37 19.44 -19.46
C LEU A 640 28.56 18.50 -19.27
N VAL A 641 29.08 17.96 -20.36
CA VAL A 641 30.42 17.36 -20.37
C VAL A 641 31.46 18.48 -20.41
N THR A 642 32.35 18.52 -19.42
CA THR A 642 33.30 19.64 -19.25
C THR A 642 34.59 19.47 -20.04
N SER A 643 34.88 18.24 -20.49
CA SER A 643 35.98 17.97 -21.42
C SER A 643 35.46 18.06 -22.86
N THR A 644 36.31 18.50 -23.79
CA THR A 644 35.99 18.56 -25.22
C THR A 644 37.08 17.84 -26.00
N GLY A 645 36.69 16.85 -26.79
CA GLY A 645 37.63 16.11 -27.64
C GLY A 645 37.02 14.82 -28.20
N PRO A 646 37.66 14.21 -29.20
CA PRO A 646 37.51 12.78 -29.40
C PRO A 646 38.12 12.06 -28.20
N TYR A 647 37.37 11.13 -27.60
CA TYR A 647 37.81 10.37 -26.44
C TYR A 647 38.30 8.99 -26.84
N GLU A 648 39.39 8.52 -26.23
CA GLU A 648 39.79 7.13 -26.38
C GLU A 648 38.92 6.22 -25.51
N ILE A 649 38.73 4.96 -25.94
CA ILE A 649 38.09 3.95 -25.09
C ILE A 649 38.92 3.76 -23.82
N GLY A 650 38.27 3.73 -22.65
CA GLY A 650 38.94 3.75 -21.35
C GLY A 650 39.30 5.14 -20.83
N GLU A 651 39.09 6.20 -21.62
CA GLU A 651 39.28 7.56 -21.13
C GLU A 651 38.17 7.97 -20.15
N THR A 652 38.54 8.81 -19.18
CA THR A 652 37.62 9.35 -18.18
C THR A 652 37.01 10.66 -18.66
N VAL A 653 35.68 10.69 -18.78
CA VAL A 653 34.90 11.88 -19.12
C VAL A 653 34.45 12.59 -17.85
N THR A 654 34.79 13.87 -17.71
CA THR A 654 34.32 14.74 -16.63
C THR A 654 33.02 15.44 -17.01
N TRP A 655 32.10 15.57 -16.06
CA TRP A 655 30.80 16.19 -16.28
C TRP A 655 30.41 17.12 -15.11
N LEU A 656 29.51 18.05 -15.43
CA LEU A 656 28.92 19.04 -14.53
C LEU A 656 27.42 19.05 -14.79
N ALA A 657 26.62 18.98 -13.74
CA ALA A 657 25.18 19.11 -13.79
C ALA A 657 24.74 20.27 -12.90
N THR A 658 23.94 21.17 -13.45
CA THR A 658 23.36 22.33 -12.76
C THR A 658 21.84 22.20 -12.74
N GLY A 659 21.17 22.86 -11.81
CA GLY A 659 19.72 22.94 -11.78
C GLY A 659 19.25 23.79 -10.62
N LEU A 660 17.94 23.85 -10.42
CA LEU A 660 17.30 24.48 -9.28
C LEU A 660 16.61 23.41 -8.43
N TYR A 661 16.69 23.55 -7.12
CA TYR A 661 16.05 22.66 -6.15
C TYR A 661 15.22 23.45 -5.14
N LYS A 662 14.05 22.92 -4.80
CA LYS A 662 13.26 23.33 -3.62
C LYS A 662 12.84 22.06 -2.86
N GLY A 663 12.87 22.08 -1.54
CA GLY A 663 12.45 20.96 -0.69
C GLY A 663 13.33 20.71 0.53
N ARG A 664 13.12 19.56 1.16
CA ARG A 664 13.88 19.13 2.36
C ARG A 664 15.35 18.83 2.01
N ARG A 665 16.25 18.94 3.00
CA ARG A 665 17.64 18.50 2.81
C ARG A 665 17.67 17.00 2.58
N GLN A 666 18.24 16.55 1.46
CA GLN A 666 18.35 15.12 1.15
C GLN A 666 19.52 14.81 0.21
N GLY A 667 19.79 13.52 0.01
CA GLY A 667 20.65 13.02 -1.06
C GLY A 667 19.86 12.81 -2.36
N GLY A 668 20.53 12.32 -3.39
CA GLY A 668 19.89 11.93 -4.64
C GLY A 668 20.73 10.93 -5.41
N ARG A 669 20.34 10.65 -6.64
CA ARG A 669 21.05 9.74 -7.54
C ARG A 669 21.01 10.27 -8.95
N ILE A 670 22.11 10.07 -9.68
CA ILE A 670 22.20 10.40 -11.10
C ILE A 670 22.48 9.14 -11.92
N THR A 671 21.70 8.94 -12.98
CA THR A 671 21.87 7.86 -13.94
C THR A 671 22.31 8.46 -15.26
N ILE A 672 23.46 8.01 -15.79
CA ILE A 672 24.01 8.48 -17.06
C ILE A 672 23.94 7.36 -18.08
N SER A 673 23.47 7.67 -19.29
CA SER A 673 23.39 6.73 -20.41
C SER A 673 23.99 7.33 -21.67
N LEU A 674 24.74 6.51 -22.41
CA LEU A 674 25.24 6.80 -23.75
C LEU A 674 24.36 6.11 -24.78
N GLY A 675 23.97 6.82 -25.82
CA GLY A 675 23.12 6.29 -26.89
C GLY A 675 23.42 6.88 -28.24
N THR A 676 22.80 6.32 -29.26
CA THR A 676 22.81 6.89 -30.62
C THR A 676 21.46 7.54 -30.92
N GLY A 677 21.47 8.68 -31.61
CA GLY A 677 20.27 9.47 -31.89
C GLY A 677 20.02 10.55 -30.83
N VAL A 678 19.00 11.36 -31.03
CA VAL A 678 18.53 12.38 -30.08
C VAL A 678 17.08 12.09 -29.71
N LEU A 679 16.59 12.60 -28.58
CA LEU A 679 15.18 12.49 -28.17
C LEU A 679 14.21 12.83 -29.33
N PRO A 680 13.16 12.03 -29.60
CA PRO A 680 12.72 10.79 -28.93
C PRO A 680 13.38 9.51 -29.43
N SER A 681 14.28 9.59 -30.41
CA SER A 681 14.96 8.45 -31.05
C SER A 681 16.23 7.98 -30.33
N PHE A 682 16.44 8.38 -29.07
CA PHE A 682 17.61 8.00 -28.28
C PHE A 682 17.61 6.47 -28.04
N LEU A 683 18.57 5.78 -28.66
CA LEU A 683 18.78 4.36 -28.49
C LEU A 683 19.97 4.13 -27.55
N THR A 684 19.68 3.79 -26.30
CA THR A 684 20.70 3.49 -25.29
C THR A 684 21.63 2.37 -25.76
N LYS A 685 22.92 2.65 -25.77
CA LYS A 685 24.00 1.70 -26.07
C LYS A 685 24.71 1.25 -24.80
N HIS A 686 24.82 2.15 -23.82
CA HIS A 686 25.40 1.86 -22.51
C HIS A 686 24.73 2.68 -21.42
N THR A 687 24.55 2.11 -20.24
CA THR A 687 24.09 2.82 -19.03
C THR A 687 25.11 2.58 -17.92
N PHE A 688 25.61 3.66 -17.34
CA PHE A 688 26.58 3.59 -16.26
C PHE A 688 25.92 3.17 -14.94
N PRO A 689 26.70 2.63 -13.98
CA PRO A 689 26.23 2.44 -12.62
C PRO A 689 25.66 3.74 -12.04
N VAL A 690 24.55 3.62 -11.30
CA VAL A 690 23.89 4.76 -10.66
C VAL A 690 24.85 5.41 -9.68
N ILE A 691 25.06 6.72 -9.83
CA ILE A 691 25.94 7.50 -8.96
C ILE A 691 25.10 8.05 -7.82
N GLN A 692 25.40 7.62 -6.59
CA GLN A 692 24.75 8.12 -5.38
C GLN A 692 25.34 9.46 -4.98
N LEU A 693 24.49 10.44 -4.71
CA LEU A 693 24.84 11.77 -4.25
C LEU A 693 24.70 11.82 -2.73
N ALA A 694 25.68 12.39 -2.04
CA ALA A 694 25.74 12.43 -0.60
C ALA A 694 24.52 13.13 0.03
N ALA A 695 24.18 12.75 1.26
CA ALA A 695 23.13 13.42 2.02
C ALA A 695 23.48 14.92 2.18
N GLY A 696 22.63 15.79 1.65
CA GLY A 696 22.84 17.24 1.65
C GLY A 696 23.38 17.82 0.33
N THR A 697 23.56 17.01 -0.72
CA THR A 697 23.73 17.55 -2.09
C THR A 697 22.54 18.44 -2.47
N PHE A 698 21.33 18.09 -2.02
CA PHE A 698 20.15 18.92 -2.12
C PHE A 698 19.95 19.62 -0.77
N PRO A 699 20.29 20.92 -0.64
CA PRO A 699 20.15 21.64 0.61
C PRO A 699 18.66 21.92 0.90
N GLU A 700 18.31 22.05 2.17
CA GLU A 700 16.98 22.51 2.55
C GLU A 700 16.71 23.89 1.95
N ALA A 701 15.60 24.01 1.22
CA ALA A 701 15.29 25.16 0.40
C ALA A 701 13.77 25.39 0.34
N PHE A 702 13.31 26.49 0.94
CA PHE A 702 11.91 26.93 0.87
C PHE A 702 11.52 27.56 -0.47
N ASP A 703 12.53 28.03 -1.21
CA ASP A 703 12.44 28.63 -2.53
C ASP A 703 13.52 27.99 -3.41
N TRP A 704 13.45 28.20 -4.72
CA TRP A 704 14.42 27.63 -5.67
C TRP A 704 15.85 28.04 -5.34
N ARG A 705 16.74 27.05 -5.23
CA ARG A 705 18.18 27.24 -5.03
C ARG A 705 18.99 26.49 -6.06
N ASP A 706 20.06 27.11 -6.54
CA ASP A 706 21.00 26.45 -7.44
C ASP A 706 21.60 25.20 -6.79
N ILE A 707 21.60 24.11 -7.55
CA ILE A 707 22.35 22.89 -7.25
C ILE A 707 23.46 22.72 -8.30
N LEU A 708 24.60 22.26 -7.82
CA LEU A 708 25.78 21.98 -8.64
C LEU A 708 26.31 20.61 -8.27
N VAL A 709 26.27 19.68 -9.22
CA VAL A 709 26.76 18.32 -9.06
C VAL A 709 27.80 18.06 -10.12
N SER A 710 28.93 17.43 -9.78
CA SER A 710 29.95 17.08 -10.76
C SER A 710 30.46 15.68 -10.51
N GLY A 711 31.03 15.08 -11.54
CA GLY A 711 31.60 13.75 -11.44
C GLY A 711 32.36 13.35 -12.69
N ARG A 712 32.65 12.05 -12.76
CA ARG A 712 33.39 11.45 -13.88
C ARG A 712 32.92 10.03 -14.13
N PHE A 713 33.00 9.58 -15.38
CA PHE A 713 32.78 8.19 -15.76
C PHE A 713 33.84 7.75 -16.78
N GLU A 714 34.16 6.46 -16.80
CA GLU A 714 35.15 5.87 -17.73
C GLU A 714 34.42 5.26 -18.93
N LEU A 715 34.91 5.52 -20.14
CA LEU A 715 34.27 5.02 -21.36
C LEU A 715 34.46 3.52 -21.53
N PRO A 716 33.38 2.72 -21.62
CA PRO A 716 33.49 1.27 -21.68
C PRO A 716 33.98 0.81 -23.06
N ALA A 717 34.64 -0.35 -23.09
CA ALA A 717 35.09 -1.00 -24.34
C ALA A 717 33.95 -1.47 -25.26
N THR A 718 32.69 -1.37 -24.83
CA THR A 718 31.52 -1.70 -25.64
C THR A 718 31.15 -0.59 -26.64
N LEU A 719 31.80 0.58 -26.60
CA LEU A 719 31.57 1.65 -27.56
C LEU A 719 32.37 1.40 -28.85
N GLU A 720 31.82 1.83 -29.98
CA GLU A 720 32.42 1.69 -31.30
C GLU A 720 33.38 2.87 -31.56
N PRO A 721 34.65 2.62 -31.90
CA PRO A 721 35.58 3.67 -32.31
C PRO A 721 35.06 4.47 -33.50
N GLY A 722 35.29 5.78 -33.52
CA GLY A 722 34.80 6.69 -34.56
C GLY A 722 33.31 7.06 -34.46
N GLN A 723 32.54 6.45 -33.56
CA GLN A 723 31.12 6.70 -33.40
C GLN A 723 30.85 7.92 -32.49
N ARG A 724 29.81 8.69 -32.84
CA ARG A 724 29.26 9.76 -31.98
C ARG A 724 28.14 9.21 -31.10
N TYR A 725 28.20 9.53 -29.82
CA TYR A 725 27.20 9.15 -28.82
C TYR A 725 26.59 10.39 -28.17
N SER A 726 25.27 10.39 -28.07
CA SER A 726 24.52 11.35 -27.26
C SER A 726 24.52 10.89 -25.80
N ILE A 727 24.50 11.84 -24.88
CA ILE A 727 24.51 11.60 -23.44
C ILE A 727 23.19 12.05 -22.85
N ARG A 728 22.58 11.12 -22.12
CA ARG A 728 21.36 11.31 -21.36
C ARG A 728 21.66 11.18 -19.87
N ALA A 729 21.24 12.15 -19.08
CA ALA A 729 21.38 12.12 -17.64
C ALA A 729 20.01 12.29 -16.97
N ARG A 730 19.75 11.49 -15.94
CA ARG A 730 18.55 11.55 -15.10
C ARG A 730 18.94 11.78 -13.66
N LEU A 731 18.45 12.87 -13.07
CA LEU A 731 18.64 13.22 -11.67
C LEU A 731 17.37 12.94 -10.86
N GLU A 732 17.51 12.30 -9.70
CA GLU A 732 16.40 12.01 -8.79
C GLU A 732 16.80 12.27 -7.35
N THR A 733 15.88 12.75 -6.53
CA THR A 733 16.03 12.80 -5.06
C THR A 733 15.70 11.44 -4.41
N THR A 734 16.22 11.19 -3.20
CA THR A 734 16.14 9.85 -2.57
C THR A 734 14.97 9.69 -1.62
N GLU A 735 14.67 10.71 -0.80
CA GLU A 735 13.66 10.61 0.27
C GLU A 735 12.26 10.98 -0.23
N GLU A 736 12.17 12.09 -0.96
CA GLU A 736 10.95 12.52 -1.64
C GLU A 736 11.21 12.46 -3.14
N PRO A 737 11.01 11.30 -3.80
CA PRO A 737 11.42 11.11 -5.19
C PRO A 737 10.70 12.11 -6.10
N THR A 738 11.48 13.04 -6.62
CA THR A 738 11.08 13.96 -7.66
C THR A 738 11.48 13.36 -8.99
N ARG A 739 10.55 13.44 -9.93
CA ARG A 739 10.79 12.98 -11.27
C ARG A 739 11.00 14.21 -12.14
N GLU A 740 12.23 14.67 -12.23
CA GLU A 740 12.58 15.60 -13.29
C GLU A 740 13.07 14.87 -14.55
N THR A 741 12.89 15.58 -15.64
CA THR A 741 12.87 15.17 -17.03
C THR A 741 14.24 14.71 -17.49
N ASP A 742 14.24 13.62 -18.26
CA ASP A 742 15.42 13.24 -19.02
C ASP A 742 15.81 14.34 -19.98
N THR A 743 17.08 14.68 -19.95
CA THR A 743 17.60 15.73 -20.79
C THR A 743 18.84 15.24 -21.53
N ASP A 744 18.88 15.62 -22.81
CA ASP A 744 19.79 15.13 -23.83
C ASP A 744 20.71 16.30 -24.18
N PHE A 745 21.92 16.34 -23.61
CA PHE A 745 22.69 17.59 -23.52
C PHE A 745 24.13 17.52 -24.01
N GLY A 746 24.69 16.31 -24.16
CA GLY A 746 26.07 16.14 -24.60
C GLY A 746 26.19 15.25 -25.83
N VAL A 747 27.13 15.55 -26.72
CA VAL A 747 27.60 14.59 -27.73
C VAL A 747 29.08 14.38 -27.52
N ILE A 748 29.48 13.14 -27.27
CA ILE A 748 30.89 12.73 -27.25
C ILE A 748 31.20 11.98 -28.54
N THR A 749 32.44 12.10 -29.00
CA THR A 749 32.94 11.36 -30.17
C THR A 749 34.02 10.42 -29.67
N ILE A 750 33.92 9.13 -29.99
CA ILE A 750 35.00 8.19 -29.68
C ILE A 750 36.04 8.31 -30.79
N ALA A 751 37.31 8.44 -30.42
CA ALA A 751 38.41 8.47 -31.38
C ALA A 751 38.35 7.22 -32.28
N GLU A 752 38.64 7.41 -33.56
CA GLU A 752 38.80 6.28 -34.47
C GLU A 752 40.01 5.48 -33.98
N ALA A 753 39.85 4.15 -33.85
CA ALA A 753 40.97 3.31 -33.47
C ALA A 753 42.08 3.49 -34.53
N PRO A 754 43.35 3.65 -34.13
CA PRO A 754 44.42 3.65 -35.10
C PRO A 754 44.28 2.40 -35.96
N PRO A 755 44.39 2.50 -37.29
CA PRO A 755 44.22 1.36 -38.17
C PRO A 755 45.13 0.24 -37.66
N PRO A 756 44.61 -0.99 -37.52
CA PRO A 756 45.40 -2.10 -37.01
C PRO A 756 46.68 -2.18 -37.85
N PRO A 757 47.85 -2.43 -37.22
CA PRO A 757 49.09 -2.57 -37.97
C PRO A 757 48.87 -3.60 -39.07
N LEU A 758 49.01 -3.15 -40.33
CA LEU A 758 48.83 -4.00 -41.51
C LEU A 758 49.69 -5.24 -41.33
N LYS A 759 49.06 -6.40 -41.19
CA LYS A 759 49.75 -7.69 -41.25
C LYS A 759 50.07 -7.97 -42.72
N THR A 760 51.18 -7.43 -43.20
CA THR A 760 51.69 -7.76 -44.53
C THR A 760 52.41 -9.11 -44.51
N GLY A 761 52.07 -9.97 -45.46
CA GLY A 761 52.80 -11.19 -45.78
C GLY A 761 53.50 -11.03 -47.12
N PHE A 762 54.68 -11.62 -47.29
CA PHE A 762 55.36 -11.69 -48.59
C PHE A 762 55.39 -13.13 -49.09
N VAL A 763 55.20 -13.32 -50.39
CA VAL A 763 55.36 -14.59 -51.08
C VAL A 763 56.49 -14.43 -52.09
N ILE A 764 57.46 -15.33 -52.03
CA ILE A 764 58.56 -15.39 -53.01
C ILE A 764 58.29 -16.60 -53.91
N SER A 765 58.09 -16.35 -55.21
CA SER A 765 57.95 -17.42 -56.20
C SER A 765 59.17 -17.44 -57.11
N LEU A 766 59.90 -18.56 -57.08
CA LEU A 766 60.99 -18.86 -58.01
C LEU A 766 60.41 -19.65 -59.19
N MET A 767 60.35 -19.03 -60.38
CA MET A 767 59.89 -19.73 -61.59
C MET A 767 61.10 -20.31 -62.35
N SER A 768 61.24 -21.64 -62.27
CA SER A 768 62.02 -22.56 -63.11
C SER A 768 63.35 -22.09 -63.73
N GLY A 769 64.46 -22.66 -63.26
CA GLY A 769 65.73 -22.80 -63.98
C GLY A 769 66.23 -24.24 -63.85
N ASN A 770 66.85 -24.79 -64.91
CA ASN A 770 67.35 -26.17 -64.91
C ASN A 770 68.75 -26.22 -64.29
N PHE A 771 68.84 -26.37 -62.97
CA PHE A 771 70.14 -26.47 -62.30
C PHE A 771 70.71 -27.90 -62.38
N PRO A 772 71.93 -28.11 -62.91
CA PRO A 772 72.56 -29.43 -62.89
C PRO A 772 73.04 -29.79 -61.47
N THR A 773 72.85 -31.07 -61.15
CA THR A 773 72.98 -31.71 -59.84
C THR A 773 74.39 -31.66 -59.23
N ALA A 774 74.50 -31.24 -57.96
CA ALA A 774 75.52 -31.75 -57.03
C ALA A 774 75.03 -31.73 -55.56
N THR A 775 74.84 -32.95 -55.03
CA THR A 775 74.83 -33.38 -53.61
C THR A 775 73.73 -32.88 -52.66
N THR A 776 72.67 -33.71 -52.60
CA THR A 776 71.82 -34.03 -51.43
C THR A 776 71.17 -32.87 -50.68
N TRP A 777 70.14 -32.29 -51.28
CA TRP A 777 68.85 -32.05 -50.60
C TRP A 777 67.74 -32.52 -51.53
N ASN A 778 67.00 -33.54 -51.12
CA ASN A 778 65.90 -34.11 -51.88
C ASN A 778 64.66 -33.26 -51.56
N ALA A 779 64.33 -32.30 -52.43
CA ALA A 779 63.06 -31.61 -52.41
C ALA A 779 62.57 -31.46 -53.85
N ASP A 780 61.40 -32.04 -54.14
CA ASP A 780 60.70 -31.91 -55.42
C ASP A 780 60.47 -30.42 -55.74
N PHE A 781 61.10 -29.94 -56.82
CA PHE A 781 60.93 -28.56 -57.29
C PHE A 781 59.64 -28.40 -58.10
N ASN A 782 58.53 -28.30 -57.36
CA ASN A 782 57.27 -27.69 -57.79
C ASN A 782 56.47 -27.12 -56.60
N GLN A 783 57.14 -26.83 -55.47
CA GLN A 783 56.49 -26.31 -54.28
C GLN A 783 56.72 -24.81 -54.12
N ARG A 784 55.62 -24.06 -53.92
CA ARG A 784 55.66 -22.70 -53.36
C ARG A 784 56.18 -22.80 -51.93
N TYR A 785 57.29 -22.15 -51.64
CA TYR A 785 57.77 -22.02 -50.26
C TYR A 785 56.95 -20.94 -49.56
N TYR A 786 56.06 -21.36 -48.66
CA TYR A 786 55.41 -20.45 -47.72
C TYR A 786 56.36 -20.22 -46.55
N ALA A 787 57.01 -19.07 -46.49
CA ALA A 787 57.63 -18.62 -45.25
C ALA A 787 56.48 -18.21 -44.31
N TRP A 788 56.33 -18.92 -43.20
CA TRP A 788 55.25 -18.65 -42.26
C TRP A 788 55.47 -17.32 -41.55
N PHE A 789 54.36 -16.58 -41.44
CA PHE A 789 54.16 -15.26 -40.87
C PHE A 789 55.00 -14.98 -39.61
N LEU A 790 56.05 -14.18 -39.76
CA LEU A 790 56.58 -13.36 -38.66
C LEU A 790 55.97 -11.97 -38.82
N PRO A 791 55.38 -11.37 -37.77
CA PRO A 791 55.00 -9.95 -37.82
C PRO A 791 56.30 -9.13 -37.98
N VAL A 792 56.55 -8.62 -39.19
CA VAL A 792 57.75 -7.85 -39.50
C VAL A 792 57.51 -6.41 -39.06
N THR A 793 57.81 -6.10 -37.79
CA THR A 793 57.74 -4.73 -37.25
C THR A 793 59.06 -3.96 -37.38
N THR A 794 60.06 -4.55 -38.04
CA THR A 794 61.40 -3.96 -38.25
C THR A 794 61.88 -4.23 -39.68
N PRO A 795 62.75 -3.38 -40.26
CA PRO A 795 63.32 -3.62 -41.59
C PRO A 795 63.90 -5.04 -41.68
N TRP A 796 63.47 -5.78 -42.71
CA TRP A 796 63.96 -7.14 -42.97
C TRP A 796 64.96 -7.11 -44.12
N GLN A 797 66.08 -7.80 -43.94
CA GLN A 797 67.14 -7.92 -44.94
C GLN A 797 67.42 -9.40 -45.19
N GLY A 798 67.09 -9.89 -46.38
CA GLY A 798 67.38 -11.26 -46.80
C GLY A 798 68.46 -11.28 -47.87
N ASN A 799 69.57 -11.98 -47.60
CA ASN A 799 70.62 -12.25 -48.59
C ASN A 799 70.37 -13.60 -49.24
N TRP A 800 70.39 -13.64 -50.56
CA TRP A 800 70.25 -14.86 -51.35
C TRP A 800 71.49 -15.02 -52.23
N ASP A 801 72.21 -16.11 -52.01
CA ASP A 801 73.37 -16.49 -52.80
C ASP A 801 72.95 -17.66 -53.70
N MET A 802 72.90 -17.44 -55.02
CA MET A 802 72.68 -18.51 -55.99
C MET A 802 74.04 -18.96 -56.50
N GLY A 803 74.30 -20.27 -56.42
CA GLY A 803 75.61 -20.86 -56.73
C GLY A 803 76.19 -20.45 -58.10
N PRO A 804 77.50 -20.67 -58.30
CA PRO A 804 78.32 -20.02 -59.33
C PRO A 804 77.97 -20.32 -60.80
N ASP A 805 76.94 -21.13 -61.05
CA ASP A 805 76.61 -21.65 -62.36
C ASP A 805 75.54 -20.75 -62.99
N GLY A 806 76.00 -19.68 -63.64
CA GLY A 806 75.22 -18.54 -64.13
C GLY A 806 74.18 -18.81 -65.23
N GLU A 807 73.11 -19.54 -64.89
CA GLU A 807 71.88 -19.60 -65.67
C GLU A 807 70.95 -18.41 -65.36
N SER A 808 70.28 -17.91 -66.39
CA SER A 808 69.32 -16.80 -66.28
C SER A 808 68.01 -17.30 -65.68
N GLY A 809 67.60 -16.71 -64.55
CA GLY A 809 66.30 -16.96 -63.92
C GLY A 809 65.49 -15.67 -63.77
N THR A 810 64.19 -15.82 -63.54
CA THR A 810 63.32 -14.71 -63.12
C THR A 810 62.98 -14.88 -61.64
N LEU A 811 63.41 -13.92 -60.81
CA LEU A 811 62.96 -13.82 -59.42
C LEU A 811 61.73 -12.91 -59.38
N THR A 812 60.62 -13.43 -58.85
CA THR A 812 59.42 -12.64 -58.59
C THR A 812 59.12 -12.62 -57.10
N VAL A 813 59.13 -11.42 -56.52
CA VAL A 813 58.74 -11.14 -55.14
C VAL A 813 57.39 -10.45 -55.16
N GLU A 814 56.43 -10.99 -54.42
CA GLU A 814 55.07 -10.48 -54.33
C GLU A 814 54.74 -10.15 -52.87
N LEU A 815 54.26 -8.94 -52.63
CA LEU A 815 53.77 -8.47 -51.34
C LEU A 815 52.25 -8.56 -51.32
N TYR A 816 51.68 -9.12 -50.25
CA TYR A 816 50.24 -9.30 -50.08
C TYR A 816 49.75 -8.64 -48.78
N ASP A 817 48.52 -8.14 -48.78
CA ASP A 817 47.85 -7.68 -47.56
C ASP A 817 47.31 -8.86 -46.73
N SER A 818 46.70 -8.55 -45.59
CA SER A 818 46.13 -9.55 -44.68
C SER A 818 44.98 -10.36 -45.30
N ASP A 819 44.37 -9.86 -46.38
CA ASP A 819 43.30 -10.52 -47.13
C ASP A 819 43.83 -11.28 -48.36
N MET A 820 45.15 -11.46 -48.47
CA MET A 820 45.84 -12.07 -49.62
C MET A 820 45.63 -11.32 -50.93
N LYS A 821 45.37 -10.00 -50.91
CA LYS A 821 45.39 -9.17 -52.12
C LYS A 821 46.80 -8.71 -52.41
N LEU A 822 47.23 -8.85 -53.66
CA LEU A 822 48.54 -8.42 -54.12
C LEU A 822 48.66 -6.90 -53.99
N ILE A 823 49.59 -6.44 -53.15
CA ILE A 823 49.94 -5.03 -52.97
C ILE A 823 50.95 -4.61 -54.03
N GLU A 824 52.06 -5.34 -54.15
CA GLU A 824 53.18 -5.00 -55.04
C GLU A 824 53.85 -6.27 -55.57
N ARG A 825 54.27 -6.27 -56.84
CA ARG A 825 55.02 -7.36 -57.47
C ARG A 825 56.28 -6.79 -58.11
N ILE A 826 57.43 -7.29 -57.72
CA ILE A 826 58.72 -7.00 -58.35
C ILE A 826 59.19 -8.26 -59.04
N SER A 827 59.44 -8.17 -60.35
CA SER A 827 59.99 -9.28 -61.14
C SER A 827 61.28 -8.83 -61.81
N ARG A 828 62.36 -9.59 -61.62
CA ARG A 828 63.66 -9.31 -62.22
C ARG A 828 64.11 -10.53 -63.01
N THR A 829 64.41 -10.34 -64.29
CA THR A 829 64.91 -11.40 -65.18
C THR A 829 66.34 -11.07 -65.56
N GLY A 830 67.28 -11.97 -65.25
CA GLY A 830 68.70 -11.75 -65.58
C GLY A 830 69.60 -12.90 -65.15
N LYS A 831 70.90 -12.81 -65.49
CA LYS A 831 71.93 -13.64 -64.88
C LYS A 831 72.14 -13.16 -63.45
N LEU A 832 71.53 -13.86 -62.50
CA LEU A 832 71.62 -13.58 -61.08
C LEU A 832 72.97 -14.12 -60.56
N LEU A 833 74.06 -13.50 -60.99
CA LEU A 833 75.41 -13.94 -60.66
C LEU A 833 75.94 -13.38 -59.33
N ASN A 834 75.26 -12.41 -58.71
CA ASN A 834 75.60 -11.86 -57.41
C ASN A 834 74.31 -11.58 -56.61
N GLY A 835 74.38 -11.74 -55.28
CA GLY A 835 73.24 -11.64 -54.38
C GLY A 835 72.54 -10.29 -54.46
N HIS A 836 71.21 -10.31 -54.57
CA HIS A 836 70.37 -9.12 -54.51
C HIS A 836 69.72 -9.01 -53.13
N ALA A 837 69.80 -7.82 -52.52
CA ALA A 837 69.07 -7.51 -51.31
C ALA A 837 67.79 -6.75 -51.65
N TYR A 838 66.71 -7.08 -50.95
CA TYR A 838 65.46 -6.32 -50.99
C TYR A 838 65.14 -5.85 -49.56
N GLU A 839 64.72 -4.60 -49.44
CA GLU A 839 64.34 -3.99 -48.16
C GLU A 839 62.87 -3.54 -48.22
N TYR A 840 62.11 -3.91 -47.20
CA TYR A 840 60.70 -3.55 -47.08
C TYR A 840 60.54 -2.39 -46.09
N TYR A 841 59.84 -1.34 -46.52
CA TYR A 841 59.58 -0.14 -45.72
C TYR A 841 58.12 -0.14 -45.22
N PRO A 842 57.86 -0.52 -43.95
CA PRO A 842 56.51 -0.71 -43.44
C PRO A 842 55.66 0.56 -43.47
N ASP A 843 56.27 1.74 -43.28
CA ASP A 843 55.57 3.03 -43.24
C ASP A 843 55.01 3.45 -44.61
N THR A 844 55.58 2.94 -45.70
CA THR A 844 55.17 3.27 -47.08
C THR A 844 54.60 2.07 -47.84
N ASN A 845 54.68 0.88 -47.24
CA ASN A 845 54.24 -0.38 -47.82
C ASN A 845 54.92 -0.68 -49.17
N ARG A 846 56.21 -0.33 -49.31
CA ARG A 846 57.00 -0.51 -50.54
C ARG A 846 58.15 -1.48 -50.34
N LEU A 847 58.44 -2.26 -51.38
CA LEU A 847 59.62 -3.10 -51.47
C LEU A 847 60.67 -2.41 -52.38
N VAL A 848 61.91 -2.27 -51.90
CA VAL A 848 62.99 -1.60 -52.65
C VAL A 848 64.12 -2.61 -52.92
N ASP A 849 64.52 -2.73 -54.19
CA ASP A 849 65.74 -3.44 -54.58
C ASP A 849 66.94 -2.56 -54.16
N VAL A 850 67.64 -2.97 -53.11
CA VAL A 850 68.78 -2.21 -52.57
C VAL A 850 70.07 -2.52 -53.35
N GLY A 851 70.00 -3.34 -54.39
CA GLY A 851 71.10 -3.63 -55.30
C GLY A 851 71.88 -4.90 -54.93
N ILE A 852 73.04 -5.01 -55.57
CA ILE A 852 73.93 -6.18 -55.52
C ILE A 852 74.95 -6.00 -54.39
N PHE A 853 75.13 -7.03 -53.56
CA PHE A 853 76.29 -7.14 -52.66
C PHE A 853 77.42 -7.94 -53.30
#